data_AF-A0A7C3J247-F1
#
_entry.id   AF-A0A7C3J247-F1
#
_cell.length_a   1.000
_cell.length_b   1.000
_cell.length_c   1.000
_cell.angle_alpha   90.00
_cell.angle_beta   90.00
_cell.angle_gamma   90.00
#
_symmetry.space_group_name_H-M   'P 1'
#
loop_
_entity.id
_entity.type
_entity.pdbx_description
1 polymer ?
#
loop_
_entity_poly.entity_id
_entity_poly.type
_entity_poly.pdbx_seq_one_letter_code
_entity_poly.pdbx_strand_id
1 'polypeptide(L)'
;MKLKLASAVHLALVMAAAAQGELCNIKVVTDASPDYSDLESMVHSITSKWPTPAEKCWAMFYWNHIARRQTSPMHLHGLELTDPIRQFNDYGFTMCSTIAGINCSIWDAMGFKVKYWDISLHTVPEVFYDGRWHMYDNSMSAIYTLCDGKTIAGVEDIGKEGACAASGGKVEPGHIARYHCLNATSPRGFLTGADCERSLESEYGCFNPKGLKYRYYFYDWDRGHRYILNLRDGEAYTRHYRSLGTSAEFYVPNHGKDPESVNPRYRIRGNGVRTWKPALTPDSLPKVAYRLTNLKPTLEPEDPDKPSEVVFKIEGGNVITALTIKGAVERQRAQDSVALAVSTTNGLAWTDIWKAERMGETPLDIKLVEPVNGAYEVLVKATLQGKGAVRSIEFETTTMLNAKTQPKLLLGKNTVYVGLGEQTGSIVLWPDLQGAAYKPYVVEEKNVATQPKHPGYMGVMHAAKPNEEAYVVFRIDAPTDITRVTYGGRFYNRAPKSHIDLLHSFDGGKTWKQTYSLTDTKPPWDVIHYETVNLPQVPKPAGGSAGARSVLMKYLWNGPEASTSGCSIYAVRMEVNHLPQVPIPAGGSPLAVTFNWSEVQKDRSRIERSHTQVVDKVPCRYTINAGGYDLPIVNSLKIANLPQVPKPAGGYSNGKDVGGERWLYKWVTYGKNLAEGKPYTCTVPSETSWGAGDPDGKKLTDGIVGPPFVGGITPKFGAAWKQGQRPEVTVDLGKPEACAAFRIQIGAGWPWWDALKGEVKDKVEVLTSVDGKEFASQGFFDFDLHWKDIPINHFMPDDEQATGFNHTLIPPKPVTARYVRFAITPARILTVSEVQVLDGIKFEPFDLRIALPDETPAAPRSEAPVASGVAAAAEAAPGPPAVGPTEAIAPPPEAAPRLKVNRVAQPPKIDGVLDDKAWSQASGTSTFRQTNGEEPTAMTRLYVGQDQQALYVAVECFDTPEAIARLKARVTRHDADGLYEDDSVELFLDPAGRRTSYYQVMVNCRGVTWDAFHSTPGNPDRSWEPKYAVGVSVAKDAWQAEFAFPWAVFDRSPLLAADWTFNALRNCPARAENNYWAPVHARSAHTPERFGTLTGILAKAPASNTP
;
A
#
# COMPACT_ATOMS: atom_id res chain seq x y z
N MET A 1 51.99 30.64 62.83
CA MET A 1 51.42 31.96 63.19
C MET A 1 50.00 32.00 62.62
N LYS A 2 48.97 32.06 63.51
CA LYS A 2 47.57 32.59 63.38
C LYS A 2 46.83 32.47 62.01
N LEU A 3 45.55 32.16 61.85
CA LEU A 3 44.37 31.90 62.71
C LEU A 3 43.18 31.46 61.79
N LYS A 4 42.34 30.53 62.26
CA LYS A 4 40.85 30.43 62.23
C LYS A 4 39.95 30.68 60.98
N LEU A 5 39.08 29.68 60.77
CA LEU A 5 37.64 29.61 60.39
C LEU A 5 36.81 30.90 60.18
N ALA A 6 35.95 30.88 59.14
CA ALA A 6 34.47 31.08 59.17
C ALA A 6 33.90 30.85 57.73
N SER A 7 33.14 29.78 57.42
CA SER A 7 31.68 29.60 57.53
C SER A 7 30.79 30.38 56.54
N ALA A 8 30.27 29.63 55.56
CA ALA A 8 28.90 29.58 55.02
C ALA A 8 28.17 30.85 54.55
N VAL A 9 27.89 30.93 53.23
CA VAL A 9 26.53 31.01 52.66
C VAL A 9 26.55 30.29 51.29
N HIS A 10 26.21 29.00 51.25
CA HIS A 10 25.71 28.37 50.02
C HIS A 10 24.22 28.65 49.96
N LEU A 11 23.82 29.69 49.23
CA LEU A 11 22.44 29.85 48.81
C LEU A 11 22.21 28.86 47.66
N ALA A 12 21.96 27.61 48.00
CA ALA A 12 21.40 26.65 47.06
C ALA A 12 19.98 27.13 46.75
N LEU A 13 19.83 27.92 45.67
CA LEU A 13 18.55 28.05 45.01
C LEU A 13 18.27 26.69 44.36
N VAL A 14 17.77 25.75 45.16
CA VAL A 14 17.00 24.61 44.64
C VAL A 14 15.71 25.25 44.14
N MET A 15 15.73 25.76 42.91
CA MET A 15 14.49 25.80 42.14
C MET A 15 14.09 24.34 41.97
N ALA A 16 13.18 23.88 42.83
CA ALA A 16 12.43 22.67 42.57
C ALA A 16 11.79 22.87 41.19
N ALA A 17 12.38 22.26 40.16
CA ALA A 17 11.76 22.19 38.85
C ALA A 17 10.46 21.41 39.05
N ALA A 18 9.34 22.13 39.07
CA ALA A 18 8.03 21.50 39.07
C ALA A 18 7.93 20.71 37.76
N ALA A 19 8.11 19.39 37.85
CA ALA A 19 8.02 18.49 36.70
C ALA A 19 6.70 18.73 35.95
N GLN A 20 6.81 19.09 34.68
CA GLN A 20 5.66 19.28 33.80
C GLN A 20 5.15 17.91 33.34
N GLY A 21 3.83 17.78 33.24
CA GLY A 21 3.18 16.52 32.87
C GLY A 21 3.41 16.13 31.41
N GLU A 22 3.18 14.85 31.12
CA GLU A 22 2.99 14.32 29.76
C GLU A 22 1.89 15.11 29.03
N LEU A 23 2.07 15.40 27.75
CA LEU A 23 1.00 15.92 26.89
C LEU A 23 0.49 14.80 26.01
N CYS A 24 -0.79 14.48 26.10
CA CYS A 24 -1.37 13.37 25.36
C CYS A 24 -2.08 13.83 24.09
N ASN A 25 -2.11 12.97 23.07
CA ASN A 25 -2.90 13.13 21.85
C ASN A 25 -2.67 14.49 21.16
N ILE A 26 -1.40 14.88 20.99
CA ILE A 26 -1.01 16.13 20.34
C ILE A 26 -1.36 16.09 18.85
N LYS A 27 -2.05 17.13 18.36
CA LYS A 27 -2.37 17.33 16.94
C LYS A 27 -1.64 18.57 16.42
N VAL A 28 -0.91 18.41 15.32
CA VAL A 28 -0.30 19.51 14.56
C VAL A 28 -0.73 19.36 13.10
N VAL A 29 -1.52 20.30 12.61
CA VAL A 29 -2.14 20.24 11.27
C VAL A 29 -2.07 21.61 10.59
N THR A 30 -2.23 21.62 9.26
CA THR A 30 -2.10 22.82 8.42
C THR A 30 -3.30 22.96 7.50
N ASP A 31 -3.63 24.17 7.08
CA ASP A 31 -4.65 24.45 6.05
C ASP A 31 -4.22 24.06 4.61
N ALA A 32 -3.10 23.35 4.48
CA ALA A 32 -2.53 22.84 3.24
C ALA A 32 -2.69 21.31 3.06
N SER A 33 -3.10 20.56 4.09
CA SER A 33 -3.25 19.09 4.03
C SER A 33 -4.22 18.57 5.10
N PRO A 34 -4.91 17.44 4.87
CA PRO A 34 -5.87 16.89 5.82
C PRO A 34 -5.29 16.49 7.19
N ASP A 35 -6.18 16.40 8.19
CA ASP A 35 -5.89 15.82 9.49
C ASP A 35 -6.10 14.30 9.46
N TYR A 36 -5.01 13.54 9.32
CA TYR A 36 -5.05 12.07 9.32
C TYR A 36 -4.98 11.47 10.73
N SER A 37 -5.27 12.22 11.80
CA SER A 37 -5.14 11.69 13.17
C SER A 37 -6.09 10.52 13.46
N ASP A 38 -7.30 10.57 12.92
CA ASP A 38 -8.34 9.56 13.08
C ASP A 38 -9.36 9.71 11.93
N LEU A 39 -10.24 8.72 11.74
CA LEU A 39 -11.18 8.70 10.61
C LEU A 39 -12.12 9.90 10.62
N GLU A 40 -12.58 10.32 11.79
CA GLU A 40 -13.47 11.48 11.97
C GLU A 40 -12.76 12.78 11.58
N SER A 41 -11.52 12.99 12.05
CA SER A 41 -10.71 14.16 11.73
C SER A 41 -10.36 14.22 10.24
N MET A 42 -10.12 13.07 9.60
CA MET A 42 -9.85 12.99 8.17
C MET A 42 -11.09 13.38 7.37
N VAL A 43 -12.26 12.82 7.71
CA VAL A 43 -13.54 13.19 7.09
C VAL A 43 -13.85 14.67 7.30
N HIS A 44 -13.71 15.17 8.52
CA HIS A 44 -13.96 16.58 8.85
C HIS A 44 -13.07 17.52 8.05
N SER A 45 -11.75 17.33 8.11
CA SER A 45 -10.78 18.22 7.47
C SER A 45 -10.93 18.24 5.95
N ILE A 46 -11.28 17.11 5.33
CA ILE A 46 -11.45 16.99 3.87
C ILE A 46 -12.79 17.54 3.40
N THR A 47 -13.88 17.33 4.14
CA THR A 47 -15.24 17.45 3.58
C THR A 47 -16.05 18.63 4.13
N SER A 48 -15.72 19.18 5.31
CA SER A 48 -16.57 20.15 6.02
C SER A 48 -16.78 21.49 5.31
N LYS A 49 -15.92 21.84 4.34
CA LYS A 49 -16.02 23.06 3.53
C LYS A 49 -16.52 22.78 2.09
N TRP A 50 -16.90 21.55 1.78
CA TRP A 50 -17.50 21.17 0.51
C TRP A 50 -19.01 20.98 0.68
N PRO A 51 -19.86 21.73 -0.04
CA PRO A 51 -21.28 21.77 0.26
C PRO A 51 -22.05 20.54 -0.22
N THR A 52 -21.69 19.95 -1.36
CA THR A 52 -22.46 18.84 -1.97
C THR A 52 -21.82 17.47 -1.74
N PRO A 53 -22.61 16.37 -1.70
CA PRO A 53 -22.06 15.00 -1.66
C PRO A 53 -21.04 14.71 -2.77
N ALA A 54 -21.31 15.17 -4.00
CA ALA A 54 -20.41 15.02 -5.13
C ALA A 54 -19.05 15.69 -4.88
N GLU A 55 -19.04 16.94 -4.41
CA GLU A 55 -17.80 17.64 -4.09
C GLU A 55 -17.05 16.99 -2.92
N LYS A 56 -17.77 16.49 -1.90
CA LYS A 56 -17.16 15.78 -0.75
C LYS A 56 -16.49 14.48 -1.21
N CYS A 57 -17.16 13.70 -2.07
CA CYS A 57 -16.60 12.45 -2.61
C CYS A 57 -15.40 12.73 -3.52
N TRP A 58 -15.47 13.77 -4.35
CA TRP A 58 -14.34 14.21 -5.17
C TRP A 58 -13.15 14.67 -4.32
N ALA A 59 -13.37 15.46 -3.27
CA ALA A 59 -12.31 15.90 -2.37
C ALA A 59 -11.66 14.71 -1.65
N MET A 60 -12.47 13.74 -1.20
CA MET A 60 -11.96 12.50 -0.62
C MET A 60 -11.15 11.67 -1.62
N PHE A 61 -11.64 11.51 -2.85
CA PHE A 61 -10.90 10.89 -3.94
C PHE A 61 -9.55 11.57 -4.16
N TYR A 62 -9.51 12.91 -4.25
CA TYR A 62 -8.27 13.66 -4.45
C TYR A 62 -7.25 13.36 -3.34
N TRP A 63 -7.64 13.51 -2.08
CA TRP A 63 -6.70 13.33 -0.97
C TRP A 63 -6.28 11.88 -0.75
N ASN A 64 -7.18 10.92 -0.95
CA ASN A 64 -6.82 9.49 -0.91
C ASN A 64 -5.86 9.11 -2.03
N HIS A 65 -6.01 9.73 -3.21
CA HIS A 65 -5.09 9.53 -4.33
C HIS A 65 -3.67 10.01 -3.98
N ILE A 66 -3.54 11.20 -3.38
CA ILE A 66 -2.25 11.77 -2.98
C ILE A 66 -1.60 11.01 -1.82
N ALA A 67 -2.40 10.50 -0.89
CA ALA A 67 -1.94 9.82 0.31
C ALA A 67 -1.32 8.43 0.09
N ARG A 68 -1.34 7.90 -1.14
CA ARG A 68 -1.01 6.49 -1.40
C ARG A 68 -0.13 6.28 -2.63
N ARG A 69 0.44 5.07 -2.74
CA ARG A 69 1.19 4.58 -3.90
C ARG A 69 0.70 3.20 -4.33
N GLN A 70 0.55 3.01 -5.63
CA GLN A 70 0.21 1.74 -6.27
C GLN A 70 1.41 0.80 -6.23
N THR A 71 1.36 -0.17 -5.33
CA THR A 71 2.31 -1.28 -5.26
C THR A 71 1.65 -2.43 -4.48
N SER A 72 2.39 -3.50 -4.20
CA SER A 72 1.88 -4.60 -3.38
C SER A 72 1.41 -4.08 -2.02
N PRO A 73 0.20 -4.47 -1.55
CA PRO A 73 -0.36 -3.95 -0.33
C PRO A 73 0.45 -4.40 0.87
N MET A 74 0.51 -3.56 1.90
CA MET A 74 1.07 -3.97 3.18
C MET A 74 0.22 -5.11 3.77
N HIS A 75 0.86 -6.19 4.18
CA HIS A 75 0.19 -7.27 4.88
C HIS A 75 0.50 -7.21 6.37
N LEU A 76 -0.55 -7.25 7.19
CA LEU A 76 -0.46 -7.24 8.63
C LEU A 76 -1.37 -8.35 9.19
N HIS A 77 -0.81 -9.19 10.07
CA HIS A 77 -1.55 -10.31 10.69
C HIS A 77 -2.25 -11.21 9.65
N GLY A 78 -1.60 -11.40 8.50
CA GLY A 78 -2.09 -12.23 7.40
C GLY A 78 -3.15 -11.58 6.50
N LEU A 79 -3.50 -10.31 6.73
CA LEU A 79 -4.50 -9.56 5.97
C LEU A 79 -3.87 -8.39 5.23
N GLU A 80 -4.44 -8.04 4.07
CA GLU A 80 -4.12 -6.78 3.42
C GLU A 80 -4.62 -5.61 4.28
N LEU A 81 -3.77 -4.60 4.50
CA LEU A 81 -4.11 -3.48 5.37
C LEU A 81 -5.13 -2.55 4.70
N THR A 82 -6.32 -2.49 5.30
CA THR A 82 -7.46 -1.69 4.81
C THR A 82 -7.99 -0.67 5.81
N ASP A 83 -7.40 -0.58 7.01
CA ASP A 83 -7.68 0.52 7.93
C ASP A 83 -7.13 1.84 7.32
N PRO A 84 -7.98 2.85 7.05
CA PRO A 84 -7.54 4.06 6.36
C PRO A 84 -6.44 4.81 7.09
N ILE A 85 -6.55 4.93 8.41
CA ILE A 85 -5.66 5.77 9.20
C ILE A 85 -4.29 5.11 9.34
N ARG A 86 -4.27 3.81 9.60
CA ARG A 86 -3.01 3.06 9.65
C ARG A 86 -2.34 3.02 8.28
N GLN A 87 -3.12 2.73 7.24
CA GLN A 87 -2.61 2.67 5.87
C GLN A 87 -1.99 4.01 5.47
N PHE A 88 -2.68 5.12 5.70
CA PHE A 88 -2.24 6.42 5.25
C PHE A 88 -1.19 7.09 6.15
N ASN A 89 -1.10 6.79 7.45
CA ASN A 89 -0.06 7.38 8.31
C ASN A 89 1.24 6.59 8.34
N ASP A 90 1.19 5.26 8.27
CA ASP A 90 2.39 4.43 8.52
C ASP A 90 3.03 3.92 7.23
N TYR A 91 2.24 3.42 6.28
CA TYR A 91 2.76 2.62 5.16
C TYR A 91 2.64 3.30 3.79
N GLY A 92 1.46 3.80 3.42
CA GLY A 92 1.22 4.48 2.14
C GLY A 92 1.23 3.58 0.89
N PHE A 93 1.37 2.26 1.02
CA PHE A 93 1.45 1.30 -0.10
C PHE A 93 0.22 0.42 -0.25
N THR A 94 -0.49 0.52 -1.36
CA THR A 94 -1.79 -0.14 -1.58
C THR A 94 -1.94 -0.52 -3.06
N MET A 95 -2.86 -1.43 -3.37
CA MET A 95 -3.27 -1.77 -4.73
C MET A 95 -4.78 -1.64 -4.88
N CYS A 96 -5.31 -1.96 -6.07
CA CYS A 96 -6.74 -1.87 -6.37
C CYS A 96 -7.63 -2.50 -5.30
N SER A 97 -7.26 -3.68 -4.78
CA SER A 97 -8.07 -4.41 -3.81
C SER A 97 -8.26 -3.61 -2.51
N THR A 98 -7.16 -3.13 -1.97
CA THR A 98 -7.11 -2.44 -0.67
C THR A 98 -7.66 -1.02 -0.76
N ILE A 99 -7.33 -0.26 -1.81
CA ILE A 99 -7.79 1.13 -1.92
C ILE A 99 -9.30 1.22 -2.19
N ALA A 100 -9.87 0.26 -2.93
CA ALA A 100 -11.31 0.16 -3.08
C ALA A 100 -11.99 -0.08 -1.72
N GLY A 101 -11.44 -0.99 -0.90
CA GLY A 101 -11.94 -1.26 0.44
C GLY A 101 -11.85 -0.05 1.37
N ILE A 102 -10.70 0.64 1.36
CA ILE A 102 -10.47 1.87 2.14
C ILE A 102 -11.49 2.95 1.77
N ASN A 103 -11.71 3.20 0.49
CA ASN A 103 -12.68 4.21 0.03
C ASN A 103 -14.09 3.88 0.50
N CYS A 104 -14.52 2.63 0.36
CA CYS A 104 -15.82 2.22 0.84
C CYS A 104 -15.95 2.34 2.37
N SER A 105 -14.91 1.98 3.14
CA SER A 105 -14.87 2.15 4.61
C SER A 105 -15.06 3.63 5.02
N ILE A 106 -14.44 4.55 4.27
CA ILE A 106 -14.54 6.00 4.51
C ILE A 106 -15.93 6.52 4.14
N TRP A 107 -16.46 6.19 2.96
CA TRP A 107 -17.78 6.68 2.55
C TRP A 107 -18.92 6.08 3.36
N ASP A 108 -18.78 4.82 3.80
CA ASP A 108 -19.68 4.22 4.78
C ASP A 108 -19.64 4.99 6.11
N ALA A 109 -18.45 5.37 6.61
CA ALA A 109 -18.32 6.22 7.80
C ALA A 109 -18.90 7.64 7.60
N MET A 110 -18.95 8.13 6.36
CA MET A 110 -19.62 9.37 5.99
C MET A 110 -21.15 9.22 5.87
N GLY A 111 -21.69 8.01 6.00
CA GLY A 111 -23.12 7.70 5.93
C GLY A 111 -23.66 7.38 4.53
N PHE A 112 -22.78 7.16 3.54
CA PHE A 112 -23.19 6.79 2.19
C PHE A 112 -23.31 5.28 2.01
N LYS A 113 -24.18 4.85 1.09
CA LYS A 113 -24.20 3.45 0.63
C LYS A 113 -23.03 3.24 -0.32
N VAL A 114 -22.40 2.08 -0.22
CA VAL A 114 -21.19 1.74 -0.98
C VAL A 114 -21.30 0.36 -1.65
N LYS A 115 -20.54 0.16 -2.71
CA LYS A 115 -20.36 -1.16 -3.33
C LYS A 115 -18.90 -1.40 -3.65
N TYR A 116 -18.46 -2.64 -3.47
CA TYR A 116 -17.15 -3.11 -3.89
C TYR A 116 -17.31 -4.01 -5.11
N TRP A 117 -16.63 -3.69 -6.21
CA TRP A 117 -16.71 -4.45 -7.46
C TRP A 117 -15.39 -5.11 -7.82
N ASP A 118 -15.47 -6.35 -8.31
CA ASP A 118 -14.46 -6.89 -9.23
C ASP A 118 -14.91 -6.58 -10.67
N ILE A 119 -14.04 -5.89 -11.42
CA ILE A 119 -14.23 -5.57 -12.84
C ILE A 119 -13.14 -6.28 -13.66
N SER A 120 -13.31 -7.60 -13.80
CA SER A 120 -12.35 -8.50 -14.46
C SER A 120 -10.97 -8.54 -13.78
N LEU A 121 -9.98 -7.76 -14.22
CA LEU A 121 -8.60 -7.74 -13.70
C LEU A 121 -8.32 -6.62 -12.69
N HIS A 122 -9.37 -5.93 -12.23
CA HIS A 122 -9.27 -4.74 -11.39
C HIS A 122 -10.44 -4.67 -10.40
N THR A 123 -10.29 -3.91 -9.32
CA THR A 123 -11.34 -3.72 -8.32
C THR A 123 -11.57 -2.24 -8.08
N VAL A 124 -12.85 -1.84 -7.99
CA VAL A 124 -13.24 -0.44 -7.86
C VAL A 124 -14.38 -0.27 -6.86
N PRO A 125 -14.42 0.87 -6.16
CA PRO A 125 -15.53 1.18 -5.27
C PRO A 125 -16.59 2.05 -5.98
N GLU A 126 -17.84 1.92 -5.54
CA GLU A 126 -18.91 2.88 -5.85
C GLU A 126 -19.50 3.47 -4.57
N VAL A 127 -20.01 4.70 -4.69
CA VAL A 127 -20.75 5.41 -3.66
C VAL A 127 -22.09 5.91 -4.22
N PHE A 128 -23.13 5.89 -3.40
CA PHE A 128 -24.47 6.35 -3.78
C PHE A 128 -24.77 7.73 -3.21
N TYR A 129 -25.04 8.69 -4.09
CA TYR A 129 -25.59 10.01 -3.75
C TYR A 129 -26.41 10.53 -4.93
N ASP A 130 -27.20 11.58 -4.73
CA ASP A 130 -28.05 12.21 -5.76
C ASP A 130 -28.89 11.20 -6.59
N GLY A 131 -29.35 10.13 -5.93
CA GLY A 131 -30.21 9.11 -6.54
C GLY A 131 -29.51 8.09 -7.44
N ARG A 132 -28.17 8.06 -7.53
CA ARG A 132 -27.44 7.10 -8.39
C ARG A 132 -26.09 6.65 -7.81
N TRP A 133 -25.52 5.63 -8.44
CA TRP A 133 -24.17 5.14 -8.14
C TRP A 133 -23.11 5.90 -8.94
N HIS A 134 -21.97 6.13 -8.29
CA HIS A 134 -20.82 6.83 -8.84
C HIS A 134 -19.54 6.06 -8.51
N MET A 135 -18.70 5.80 -9.51
CA MET A 135 -17.43 5.11 -9.36
C MET A 135 -16.27 6.11 -9.24
N TYR A 136 -15.41 5.93 -8.23
CA TYR A 136 -14.15 6.66 -8.15
C TYR A 136 -12.99 5.67 -8.00
N ASP A 137 -12.11 5.62 -8.99
CA ASP A 137 -10.99 4.68 -8.98
C ASP A 137 -9.69 5.38 -8.58
N ASN A 138 -9.37 5.32 -7.29
CA ASN A 138 -8.11 5.83 -6.78
C ASN A 138 -6.89 5.04 -7.24
N SER A 139 -7.06 3.77 -7.65
CA SER A 139 -5.97 2.84 -8.01
C SER A 139 -5.35 3.21 -9.36
N MET A 140 -6.18 3.43 -10.38
CA MET A 140 -5.74 3.92 -11.69
C MET A 140 -5.93 5.44 -11.86
N SER A 141 -6.44 6.11 -10.83
CA SER A 141 -6.70 7.56 -10.83
C SER A 141 -7.74 7.97 -11.86
N ALA A 142 -8.71 7.09 -12.12
CA ALA A 142 -9.71 7.26 -13.17
C ALA A 142 -11.06 7.71 -12.60
N ILE A 143 -11.59 8.79 -13.16
CA ILE A 143 -12.99 9.20 -13.01
C ILE A 143 -13.62 9.23 -14.40
N TYR A 144 -14.76 8.58 -14.53
CA TYR A 144 -15.52 8.55 -15.77
C TYR A 144 -16.80 9.35 -15.65
N THR A 145 -17.16 10.08 -16.69
CA THR A 145 -18.48 10.71 -16.79
C THR A 145 -19.38 9.97 -17.77
N LEU A 146 -20.68 10.19 -17.67
CA LEU A 146 -21.59 9.89 -18.76
C LEU A 146 -21.23 10.72 -20.01
N CYS A 147 -21.94 10.46 -21.10
CA CYS A 147 -21.79 11.20 -22.36
C CYS A 147 -22.07 12.71 -22.25
N ASP A 148 -22.64 13.17 -21.13
CA ASP A 148 -22.84 14.60 -20.83
C ASP A 148 -21.56 15.34 -20.41
N GLY A 149 -20.46 14.60 -20.16
CA GLY A 149 -19.17 15.15 -19.75
C GLY A 149 -19.15 15.74 -18.34
N LYS A 150 -20.19 15.51 -17.53
CA LYS A 150 -20.39 16.17 -16.23
C LYS A 150 -20.75 15.20 -15.12
N THR A 151 -21.65 14.27 -15.38
CA THR A 151 -22.17 13.36 -14.36
C THR A 151 -21.24 12.18 -14.22
N ILE A 152 -20.68 11.93 -13.03
CA ILE A 152 -19.82 10.77 -12.79
C ILE A 152 -20.62 9.48 -12.97
N ALA A 153 -20.08 8.55 -13.75
CA ALA A 153 -20.72 7.28 -14.09
C ALA A 153 -20.54 6.23 -12.99
N GLY A 154 -21.52 5.33 -12.84
CA GLY A 154 -21.35 4.09 -12.05
C GLY A 154 -20.66 2.99 -12.87
N VAL A 155 -20.23 1.91 -12.21
CA VAL A 155 -19.58 0.74 -12.82
C VAL A 155 -20.43 0.14 -13.94
N GLU A 156 -21.74 -0.01 -13.69
CA GLU A 156 -22.67 -0.55 -14.68
C GLU A 156 -22.86 0.41 -15.86
N ASP A 157 -22.83 1.73 -15.65
CA ASP A 157 -22.89 2.70 -16.74
C ASP A 157 -21.64 2.55 -17.62
N ILE A 158 -20.47 2.43 -16.99
CA ILE A 158 -19.18 2.33 -17.68
C ILE A 158 -19.11 1.05 -18.53
N GLY A 159 -19.55 -0.09 -17.98
CA GLY A 159 -19.50 -1.38 -18.67
C GLY A 159 -20.55 -1.57 -19.77
N LYS A 160 -21.61 -0.77 -19.83
CA LYS A 160 -22.66 -0.89 -20.86
C LYS A 160 -22.17 -0.48 -22.25
N GLU A 161 -22.84 -1.01 -23.27
CA GLU A 161 -22.70 -0.49 -24.63
C GLU A 161 -23.28 0.92 -24.73
N GLY A 162 -22.60 1.79 -25.48
CA GLY A 162 -23.02 3.17 -25.64
C GLY A 162 -22.48 3.81 -26.90
N ALA A 163 -23.03 4.98 -27.23
CA ALA A 163 -22.59 5.82 -28.32
C ALA A 163 -22.85 7.29 -27.98
N CYS A 164 -22.03 8.19 -28.51
CA CYS A 164 -22.29 9.63 -28.51
C CYS A 164 -21.53 10.31 -29.65
N ALA A 165 -21.53 11.64 -29.68
CA ALA A 165 -20.74 12.40 -30.65
C ALA A 165 -19.24 12.04 -30.62
N ALA A 166 -18.68 11.68 -29.46
CA ALA A 166 -17.28 11.31 -29.33
C ALA A 166 -16.91 10.00 -30.05
N SER A 167 -17.85 9.05 -30.18
CA SER A 167 -17.66 7.82 -30.98
C SER A 167 -18.17 7.96 -32.42
N GLY A 168 -18.59 9.15 -32.85
CA GLY A 168 -19.26 9.34 -34.14
C GLY A 168 -20.58 8.57 -34.26
N GLY A 169 -21.24 8.30 -33.13
CA GLY A 169 -22.48 7.51 -33.08
C GLY A 169 -22.27 5.99 -33.13
N LYS A 170 -21.02 5.51 -33.16
CA LYS A 170 -20.72 4.07 -33.09
C LYS A 170 -21.09 3.53 -31.71
N VAL A 171 -21.96 2.50 -31.69
CA VAL A 171 -22.31 1.74 -30.49
C VAL A 171 -21.22 0.70 -30.23
N GLU A 172 -20.65 0.74 -29.04
CA GLU A 172 -19.62 -0.22 -28.60
C GLU A 172 -19.65 -0.42 -27.08
N PRO A 173 -19.27 -1.61 -26.57
CA PRO A 173 -19.10 -1.85 -25.15
C PRO A 173 -18.04 -0.91 -24.56
N GLY A 174 -18.12 -0.63 -23.25
CA GLY A 174 -17.13 0.19 -22.55
C GLY A 174 -16.97 1.61 -23.09
N HIS A 175 -17.98 2.13 -23.80
CA HIS A 175 -17.95 3.43 -24.47
C HIS A 175 -17.52 4.56 -23.54
N ILE A 176 -18.06 4.59 -22.32
CA ILE A 176 -17.71 5.60 -21.31
C ILE A 176 -16.24 5.49 -20.91
N ALA A 177 -15.72 4.29 -20.64
CA ALA A 177 -14.32 4.10 -20.28
C ALA A 177 -13.38 4.62 -21.37
N ARG A 178 -13.77 4.43 -22.64
CA ARG A 178 -12.98 4.81 -23.80
C ARG A 178 -12.96 6.32 -24.05
N TYR A 179 -14.08 7.03 -23.94
CA TYR A 179 -14.16 8.44 -24.41
C TYR A 179 -14.38 9.48 -23.31
N HIS A 180 -14.73 9.06 -22.09
CA HIS A 180 -15.23 9.97 -21.04
C HIS A 180 -14.44 9.86 -19.73
N CYS A 181 -13.14 9.54 -19.80
CA CYS A 181 -12.24 9.61 -18.65
C CYS A 181 -11.74 11.05 -18.43
N LEU A 182 -12.01 11.64 -17.26
CA LEU A 182 -11.60 13.00 -16.92
C LEU A 182 -10.10 13.11 -16.64
N ASN A 183 -9.50 12.02 -16.17
CA ASN A 183 -8.12 11.96 -15.69
C ASN A 183 -7.21 11.25 -16.68
N ALA A 184 -7.45 11.46 -17.97
CA ALA A 184 -6.59 10.99 -19.04
C ALA A 184 -5.95 12.18 -19.75
N THR A 185 -4.77 11.94 -20.30
CA THR A 185 -4.01 12.91 -21.09
C THR A 185 -4.73 13.37 -22.36
N SER A 186 -5.62 12.53 -22.90
CA SER A 186 -6.61 12.84 -23.93
C SER A 186 -7.69 11.74 -23.98
N PRO A 187 -8.80 11.90 -24.75
CA PRO A 187 -9.84 10.88 -24.88
C PRO A 187 -9.36 9.53 -25.43
N ARG A 188 -8.14 9.41 -25.95
CA ARG A 188 -7.54 8.13 -26.39
C ARG A 188 -6.12 7.93 -25.84
N GLY A 189 -5.74 8.75 -24.88
CA GLY A 189 -4.40 8.77 -24.31
C GLY A 189 -4.23 7.81 -23.15
N PHE A 190 -3.41 8.25 -22.21
CA PHE A 190 -3.02 7.51 -21.01
C PHE A 190 -3.59 8.15 -19.77
N LEU A 191 -3.83 7.34 -18.74
CA LEU A 191 -4.26 7.80 -17.43
C LEU A 191 -3.16 8.69 -16.80
N THR A 192 -3.58 9.83 -16.25
CA THR A 192 -2.73 10.73 -15.47
C THR A 192 -2.78 10.34 -13.99
N GLY A 193 -1.67 10.43 -13.27
CA GLY A 193 -1.66 10.14 -11.82
C GLY A 193 -1.44 8.68 -11.44
N ALA A 194 -1.68 7.74 -12.35
CA ALA A 194 -1.32 6.36 -12.12
C ALA A 194 0.20 6.22 -11.99
N ASP A 195 0.65 5.41 -11.02
CA ASP A 195 2.06 5.09 -10.82
C ASP A 195 2.63 4.16 -11.93
N CYS A 196 1.80 3.72 -12.89
CA CYS A 196 2.16 2.83 -13.98
C CYS A 196 1.61 3.26 -15.33
N GLU A 197 2.21 2.77 -16.42
CA GLU A 197 1.72 2.98 -17.79
C GLU A 197 0.41 2.25 -18.02
N ARG A 198 -0.67 3.03 -18.16
CA ARG A 198 -1.94 2.48 -18.65
C ARG A 198 -2.63 3.41 -19.64
N SER A 199 -2.81 2.90 -20.85
CA SER A 199 -3.64 3.53 -21.87
C SER A 199 -5.12 3.37 -21.54
N LEU A 200 -5.97 4.27 -22.02
CA LEU A 200 -7.42 4.10 -21.92
C LEU A 200 -7.92 2.83 -22.62
N GLU A 201 -7.24 2.38 -23.68
CA GLU A 201 -7.57 1.12 -24.35
C GLU A 201 -7.34 -0.09 -23.44
N SER A 202 -6.25 -0.08 -22.66
CA SER A 202 -5.99 -1.12 -21.67
C SER A 202 -7.02 -1.11 -20.53
N GLU A 203 -7.40 0.09 -20.07
CA GLU A 203 -8.36 0.27 -18.98
C GLU A 203 -9.80 -0.09 -19.40
N TYR A 204 -10.18 0.28 -20.62
CA TYR A 204 -11.41 -0.17 -21.28
C TYR A 204 -11.59 -1.70 -21.18
N GLY A 205 -10.52 -2.47 -21.34
CA GLY A 205 -10.54 -3.92 -21.24
C GLY A 205 -10.97 -4.48 -19.88
N CYS A 206 -10.90 -3.69 -18.79
CA CYS A 206 -11.37 -4.09 -17.47
C CYS A 206 -12.91 -4.09 -17.36
N PHE A 207 -13.59 -3.21 -18.09
CA PHE A 207 -15.05 -3.02 -18.01
C PHE A 207 -15.82 -3.94 -18.94
N ASN A 208 -15.53 -5.24 -18.91
CA ASN A 208 -16.34 -6.23 -19.59
C ASN A 208 -17.70 -6.38 -18.87
N PRO A 209 -18.85 -6.06 -19.51
CA PRO A 209 -20.16 -6.17 -18.86
C PRO A 209 -20.49 -7.58 -18.35
N LYS A 210 -19.90 -8.64 -18.93
CA LYS A 210 -20.07 -10.03 -18.44
C LYS A 210 -19.15 -10.37 -17.26
N GLY A 211 -18.15 -9.53 -16.98
CA GLY A 211 -17.14 -9.72 -15.93
C GLY A 211 -17.33 -8.84 -14.70
N LEU A 212 -18.40 -8.04 -14.64
CA LEU A 212 -18.71 -7.20 -13.49
C LEU A 212 -19.28 -8.08 -12.35
N LYS A 213 -18.59 -8.15 -11.21
CA LYS A 213 -19.02 -8.92 -10.05
C LYS A 213 -19.09 -8.00 -8.83
N TYR A 214 -20.30 -7.79 -8.33
CA TYR A 214 -20.51 -7.07 -7.06
C TYR A 214 -20.23 -8.02 -5.88
N ARG A 215 -19.26 -7.69 -5.03
CA ARG A 215 -18.97 -8.42 -3.80
C ARG A 215 -19.99 -8.10 -2.71
N TYR A 216 -21.23 -8.57 -2.88
CA TYR A 216 -22.32 -8.31 -1.94
C TYR A 216 -22.18 -9.08 -0.61
N TYR A 217 -21.30 -10.08 -0.55
CA TYR A 217 -21.25 -11.08 0.50
C TYR A 217 -20.21 -10.80 1.59
N PHE A 218 -19.32 -9.82 1.37
CA PHE A 218 -18.40 -9.30 2.39
C PHE A 218 -17.87 -7.91 1.99
N TYR A 219 -17.44 -7.13 2.97
CA TYR A 219 -17.00 -5.75 2.78
C TYR A 219 -15.53 -5.61 2.35
N ASP A 220 -14.64 -6.49 2.82
CA ASP A 220 -13.20 -6.44 2.51
C ASP A 220 -12.49 -5.14 2.96
N TRP A 221 -12.90 -4.58 4.10
CA TRP A 221 -12.22 -3.44 4.73
C TRP A 221 -12.18 -3.55 6.25
N ASP A 222 -11.46 -2.63 6.90
CA ASP A 222 -11.37 -2.49 8.36
C ASP A 222 -11.37 -1.00 8.73
N ARG A 223 -11.55 -0.69 10.01
CA ARG A 223 -11.35 0.65 10.60
C ARG A 223 -11.29 0.55 12.12
N GLY A 224 -10.64 1.51 12.76
CA GLY A 224 -10.61 1.63 14.22
C GLY A 224 -9.26 2.08 14.76
N HIS A 225 -8.24 2.20 13.90
CA HIS A 225 -6.97 2.80 14.29
C HIS A 225 -7.07 4.32 14.40
N ARG A 226 -6.21 4.88 15.26
CA ARG A 226 -5.96 6.32 15.36
C ARG A 226 -4.49 6.58 15.64
N TYR A 227 -4.01 7.73 15.22
CA TYR A 227 -2.69 8.26 15.53
C TYR A 227 -2.65 8.72 17.00
N ILE A 228 -1.63 8.29 17.73
CA ILE A 228 -1.46 8.58 19.17
C ILE A 228 -0.10 9.22 19.38
N LEU A 229 -0.05 10.54 19.56
CA LEU A 229 1.17 11.25 19.91
C LEU A 229 1.07 11.79 21.33
N ASN A 230 1.64 11.06 22.28
CA ASN A 230 1.90 11.58 23.62
C ASN A 230 3.38 11.96 23.70
N LEU A 231 3.71 13.06 24.36
CA LEU A 231 5.09 13.47 24.59
C LEU A 231 5.29 13.79 26.06
N ARG A 232 6.26 13.11 26.67
CA ARG A 232 6.68 13.36 28.05
C ARG A 232 7.65 14.51 28.13
N ASP A 233 7.97 14.90 29.35
CA ASP A 233 8.93 15.95 29.62
C ASP A 233 10.28 15.68 28.94
N GLY A 234 10.76 16.64 28.15
CA GLY A 234 12.00 16.52 27.37
C GLY A 234 11.93 15.60 26.13
N GLU A 235 10.78 14.99 25.84
CA GLU A 235 10.60 14.12 24.68
C GLU A 235 10.35 14.92 23.40
N ALA A 236 10.93 14.46 22.29
CA ALA A 236 10.72 15.05 20.99
C ALA A 236 10.52 13.99 19.91
N TYR A 237 9.64 14.28 18.96
CA TYR A 237 9.43 13.49 17.76
C TYR A 237 9.68 14.34 16.52
N THR A 238 10.66 13.93 15.72
CA THR A 238 11.02 14.56 14.44
C THR A 238 10.56 13.67 13.31
N ARG A 239 9.66 14.18 12.48
CA ARG A 239 9.15 13.49 11.29
C ARG A 239 9.81 14.10 10.05
N HIS A 240 10.52 13.31 9.29
CA HIS A 240 11.20 13.68 8.06
C HIS A 240 10.33 13.35 6.85
N TYR A 241 10.42 14.16 5.81
CA TYR A 241 9.67 13.97 4.56
C TYR A 241 10.50 13.23 3.51
N ARG A 242 11.60 12.60 3.96
CA ARG A 242 12.51 11.78 3.18
C ARG A 242 12.91 10.56 3.97
N SER A 243 13.26 9.49 3.27
CA SER A 243 13.87 8.30 3.85
C SER A 243 15.20 8.63 4.54
N LEU A 244 15.46 8.01 5.70
CA LEU A 244 16.74 8.12 6.43
C LEU A 244 17.73 6.99 6.13
N GLY A 245 17.29 5.92 5.48
CA GLY A 245 18.15 4.79 5.09
C GLY A 245 17.37 3.64 4.47
N THR A 246 18.10 2.58 4.06
CA THR A 246 17.55 1.45 3.28
C THR A 246 17.69 0.08 3.94
N SER A 247 18.32 0.02 5.12
CA SER A 247 18.47 -1.21 5.90
C SER A 247 17.22 -1.53 6.72
N ALA A 248 17.16 -2.74 7.30
CA ALA A 248 15.98 -3.28 7.97
C ALA A 248 15.49 -2.44 9.18
N GLU A 249 16.33 -1.58 9.77
CA GLU A 249 15.89 -0.67 10.83
C GLU A 249 14.95 0.46 10.34
N PHE A 250 14.79 0.65 9.03
CA PHE A 250 14.01 1.74 8.45
C PHE A 250 12.69 1.28 7.82
N TYR A 251 12.32 0.01 7.87
CA TYR A 251 11.04 -0.44 7.32
C TYR A 251 10.46 -1.62 8.10
N VAL A 252 9.14 -1.78 7.98
CA VAL A 252 8.46 -3.02 8.36
C VAL A 252 8.50 -3.97 7.16
N PRO A 253 9.09 -5.17 7.28
CA PRO A 253 9.15 -6.11 6.15
C PRO A 253 7.75 -6.51 5.69
N ASN A 254 7.53 -6.49 4.37
CA ASN A 254 6.32 -7.03 3.75
C ASN A 254 6.69 -8.37 3.09
N HIS A 255 6.12 -9.47 3.59
CA HIS A 255 6.53 -10.84 3.20
C HIS A 255 8.04 -11.09 3.31
N GLY A 256 8.66 -10.55 4.36
CA GLY A 256 10.10 -10.70 4.63
C GLY A 256 11.02 -9.83 3.77
N LYS A 257 10.48 -8.89 2.98
CA LYS A 257 11.25 -8.03 2.06
C LYS A 257 11.02 -6.55 2.36
N ASP A 258 11.94 -5.70 1.91
CA ASP A 258 11.74 -4.24 1.87
C ASP A 258 10.55 -3.92 0.93
N PRO A 259 9.45 -3.33 1.45
CA PRO A 259 8.28 -2.99 0.64
C PRO A 259 8.59 -1.98 -0.48
N GLU A 260 9.68 -1.20 -0.36
CA GLU A 260 10.11 -0.24 -1.37
C GLU A 260 11.18 -0.78 -2.33
N SER A 261 11.71 -1.99 -2.14
CA SER A 261 12.80 -2.51 -2.99
C SER A 261 12.44 -2.59 -4.47
N VAL A 262 11.18 -2.91 -4.77
CA VAL A 262 10.64 -2.96 -6.14
C VAL A 262 10.46 -1.57 -6.76
N ASN A 263 10.34 -0.53 -5.93
CA ASN A 263 10.18 0.84 -6.38
C ASN A 263 10.69 1.85 -5.35
N PRO A 264 12.02 2.11 -5.31
CA PRO A 264 12.65 2.92 -4.27
C PRO A 264 12.33 4.42 -4.35
N ARG A 265 11.49 4.84 -5.32
CA ARG A 265 11.15 6.25 -5.55
C ARG A 265 10.20 6.83 -4.50
N TYR A 266 9.57 6.00 -3.66
CA TYR A 266 8.48 6.42 -2.77
C TYR A 266 8.95 7.09 -1.46
N ARG A 267 10.17 6.82 -0.98
CA ARG A 267 10.84 7.56 0.12
C ARG A 267 10.09 7.51 1.47
N ILE A 268 9.33 6.45 1.77
CA ILE A 268 8.52 6.28 2.99
C ILE A 268 9.29 5.51 4.09
N ARG A 269 10.54 5.08 3.85
CA ARG A 269 11.36 4.36 4.85
C ARG A 269 11.73 5.21 6.07
N GLY A 270 11.40 4.73 7.27
CA GLY A 270 12.12 4.97 8.52
C GLY A 270 12.52 6.43 8.72
N ASN A 271 11.53 7.30 8.68
CA ASN A 271 11.66 8.74 8.54
C ASN A 271 11.11 9.48 9.76
N GLY A 272 10.64 8.79 10.79
CA GLY A 272 10.43 9.39 12.11
C GLY A 272 11.56 9.02 13.07
N VAL A 273 12.00 9.99 13.86
CA VAL A 273 12.98 9.81 14.94
C VAL A 273 12.41 10.42 16.21
N ARG A 274 12.21 9.59 17.23
CA ARG A 274 11.75 10.03 18.56
C ARG A 274 12.85 9.81 19.57
N THR A 275 13.11 10.82 20.40
CA THR A 275 14.19 10.80 21.40
C THR A 275 13.62 11.13 22.77
N TRP A 276 14.02 10.36 23.78
CA TRP A 276 13.63 10.61 25.16
C TRP A 276 14.71 10.17 26.15
N LYS A 277 15.05 11.07 27.08
CA LYS A 277 15.99 10.80 28.17
C LYS A 277 15.29 11.06 29.51
N PRO A 278 14.71 10.04 30.16
CA PRO A 278 14.06 10.22 31.45
C PRO A 278 15.03 10.72 32.52
N ALA A 279 14.59 11.69 33.32
CA ALA A 279 15.28 12.08 34.54
C ALA A 279 15.07 10.99 35.62
N LEU A 280 16.16 10.40 36.09
CA LEU A 280 16.17 9.29 37.06
C LEU A 280 16.35 9.76 38.52
N THR A 281 15.96 10.99 38.84
CA THR A 281 16.04 11.53 40.20
C THR A 281 14.89 11.02 41.08
N PRO A 282 15.01 11.03 42.42
CA PRO A 282 13.92 10.63 43.32
C PRO A 282 12.57 11.30 43.04
N ASP A 283 12.58 12.58 42.71
CA ASP A 283 11.35 13.34 42.40
C ASP A 283 10.78 13.07 41.00
N SER A 284 11.59 12.55 40.08
CA SER A 284 11.23 12.37 38.68
C SER A 284 10.90 10.92 38.35
N LEU A 285 11.58 9.95 38.97
CA LEU A 285 11.42 8.52 38.71
C LEU A 285 9.97 8.04 38.78
N PRO A 286 9.18 8.36 39.84
CA PRO A 286 7.78 7.92 39.91
C PRO A 286 6.86 8.54 38.84
N LYS A 287 7.32 9.58 38.15
CA LYS A 287 6.58 10.30 37.11
C LYS A 287 6.89 9.80 35.70
N VAL A 288 8.07 9.20 35.51
CA VAL A 288 8.56 8.73 34.20
C VAL A 288 8.52 7.21 34.06
N ALA A 289 8.48 6.48 35.19
CA ALA A 289 8.39 5.03 35.19
C ALA A 289 6.95 4.57 34.96
N TYR A 290 6.73 3.76 33.92
CA TYR A 290 5.45 3.11 33.66
C TYR A 290 5.04 2.18 34.80
N ARG A 291 6.01 1.46 35.39
CA ARG A 291 5.82 0.61 36.57
C ARG A 291 7.10 0.57 37.40
N LEU A 292 6.94 0.57 38.73
CA LEU A 292 8.01 0.33 39.70
C LEU A 292 7.62 -0.84 40.58
N THR A 293 8.53 -1.79 40.78
CA THR A 293 8.36 -2.94 41.66
C THR A 293 9.57 -3.03 42.58
N ASN A 294 9.35 -3.07 43.91
CA ASN A 294 10.41 -3.23 44.92
C ASN A 294 11.57 -2.21 44.77
N LEU A 295 11.28 -0.95 44.42
CA LEU A 295 12.27 0.10 44.19
C LEU A 295 11.96 1.35 45.00
N LYS A 296 12.99 1.85 45.67
CA LYS A 296 12.97 3.19 46.28
C LYS A 296 13.06 4.25 45.17
N PRO A 297 12.63 5.50 45.43
CA PRO A 297 12.83 6.62 44.52
C PRO A 297 14.30 6.84 44.09
N THR A 298 15.27 6.40 44.88
CA THR A 298 16.72 6.47 44.59
C THR A 298 17.22 5.38 43.62
N LEU A 299 16.34 4.58 43.01
CA LEU A 299 16.68 3.42 42.15
C LEU A 299 17.44 2.29 42.87
N GLU A 300 17.35 2.25 44.20
CA GLU A 300 17.84 1.14 45.01
C GLU A 300 16.70 0.16 45.33
N PRO A 301 16.98 -1.15 45.43
CA PRO A 301 16.00 -2.11 45.92
C PRO A 301 15.43 -1.72 47.29
N GLU A 302 14.11 -1.83 47.45
CA GLU A 302 13.47 -1.75 48.77
C GLU A 302 13.86 -2.96 49.63
N ASP A 303 13.75 -4.16 49.05
CA ASP A 303 14.23 -5.43 49.58
C ASP A 303 15.32 -5.99 48.65
N PRO A 304 16.61 -6.02 49.06
CA PRO A 304 17.71 -6.45 48.21
C PRO A 304 17.69 -7.96 47.87
N ASP A 305 16.90 -8.75 48.60
CA ASP A 305 16.75 -10.20 48.37
C ASP A 305 15.66 -10.51 47.34
N LYS A 306 14.85 -9.52 46.95
CA LYS A 306 13.85 -9.62 45.89
C LYS A 306 14.31 -8.87 44.63
N PRO A 307 13.97 -9.36 43.42
CA PRO A 307 14.17 -8.59 42.20
C PRO A 307 13.44 -7.25 42.27
N SER A 308 14.11 -6.21 41.82
CA SER A 308 13.58 -4.86 41.68
C SER A 308 13.42 -4.54 40.20
N GLU A 309 12.32 -3.91 39.81
CA GLU A 309 12.02 -3.64 38.40
C GLU A 309 11.63 -2.19 38.17
N VAL A 310 12.24 -1.55 37.18
CA VAL A 310 11.74 -0.30 36.59
C VAL A 310 11.34 -0.56 35.15
N VAL A 311 10.12 -0.18 34.79
CA VAL A 311 9.58 -0.32 33.43
C VAL A 311 9.36 1.06 32.84
N PHE A 312 9.84 1.27 31.62
CA PHE A 312 9.59 2.45 30.81
C PHE A 312 8.69 2.08 29.63
N LYS A 313 7.72 2.93 29.32
CA LYS A 313 6.89 2.80 28.12
C LYS A 313 7.50 3.61 26.99
N ILE A 314 7.80 3.00 25.85
CA ILE A 314 8.36 3.67 24.69
C ILE A 314 7.32 3.63 23.58
N GLU A 315 6.80 4.80 23.21
CA GLU A 315 5.79 4.93 22.17
C GLU A 315 6.43 5.34 20.84
N GLY A 316 5.90 4.85 19.73
CA GLY A 316 6.32 5.28 18.40
C GLY A 316 5.52 6.47 17.87
N GLY A 317 4.22 6.54 18.19
CA GLY A 317 3.26 7.41 17.51
C GLY A 317 2.93 6.98 16.08
N ASN A 318 3.95 6.57 15.33
CA ASN A 318 3.86 5.70 14.16
C ASN A 318 4.51 4.34 14.46
N VAL A 319 4.49 3.41 13.51
CA VAL A 319 5.06 2.07 13.71
C VAL A 319 6.59 2.12 13.94
N ILE A 320 7.05 1.52 15.03
CA ILE A 320 8.47 1.39 15.39
C ILE A 320 9.11 0.34 14.49
N THR A 321 10.22 0.70 13.85
CA THR A 321 11.05 -0.21 13.06
C THR A 321 12.34 -0.56 13.78
N ALA A 322 12.82 0.32 14.65
CA ALA A 322 13.96 0.07 15.53
C ALA A 322 13.91 0.89 16.82
N LEU A 323 14.56 0.38 17.86
CA LEU A 323 14.75 1.05 19.15
C LEU A 323 16.22 0.96 19.56
N THR A 324 16.83 2.10 19.83
CA THR A 324 18.16 2.18 20.44
C THR A 324 18.04 2.58 21.90
N ILE A 325 18.68 1.82 22.80
CA ILE A 325 18.74 2.06 24.24
C ILE A 325 20.18 2.42 24.58
N LYS A 326 20.39 3.66 25.02
CA LYS A 326 21.69 4.19 25.45
C LYS A 326 21.68 4.46 26.95
N GLY A 327 22.83 4.52 27.60
CA GLY A 327 22.91 4.89 29.01
C GLY A 327 24.08 4.25 29.75
N ALA A 328 23.91 4.06 31.06
CA ALA A 328 24.89 3.42 31.92
C ALA A 328 24.20 2.67 33.06
N VAL A 329 24.71 1.48 33.37
CA VAL A 329 24.30 0.67 34.52
C VAL A 329 25.51 0.32 35.37
N GLU A 330 25.28 -0.03 36.64
CA GLU A 330 26.37 -0.36 37.56
C GLU A 330 26.08 -1.66 38.32
N ARG A 331 27.13 -2.48 38.47
CA ARG A 331 27.16 -3.60 39.42
C ARG A 331 28.27 -3.36 40.43
N GLN A 332 27.93 -3.26 41.72
CA GLN A 332 28.94 -3.00 42.76
C GLN A 332 29.63 -4.27 43.26
N ARG A 333 28.93 -5.40 43.24
CA ARG A 333 29.39 -6.69 43.76
C ARG A 333 29.12 -7.79 42.74
N ALA A 334 29.87 -8.89 42.84
CA ALA A 334 29.74 -10.03 41.94
C ALA A 334 28.34 -10.67 41.95
N GLN A 335 27.63 -10.64 43.08
CA GLN A 335 26.27 -11.15 43.22
C GLN A 335 25.18 -10.19 42.72
N ASP A 336 25.50 -8.92 42.50
CA ASP A 336 24.52 -7.97 41.98
C ASP A 336 24.22 -8.32 40.52
N SER A 337 23.01 -8.06 40.04
CA SER A 337 22.65 -8.26 38.62
C SER A 337 21.84 -7.09 38.07
N VAL A 338 22.08 -6.79 36.79
CA VAL A 338 21.29 -5.84 36.01
C VAL A 338 21.00 -6.48 34.66
N ALA A 339 19.73 -6.57 34.28
CA ALA A 339 19.30 -7.13 33.00
C ALA A 339 18.22 -6.25 32.36
N LEU A 340 18.18 -6.24 31.03
CA LEU A 340 17.19 -5.53 30.25
C LEU A 340 16.34 -6.52 29.44
N ALA A 341 15.04 -6.27 29.42
CA ALA A 341 14.07 -7.00 28.62
C ALA A 341 13.09 -6.04 27.95
N VAL A 342 12.48 -6.46 26.85
CA VAL A 342 11.42 -5.71 26.15
C VAL A 342 10.13 -6.49 26.05
N SER A 343 9.01 -5.78 25.92
CA SER A 343 7.69 -6.36 25.66
C SER A 343 6.93 -5.53 24.62
N THR A 344 6.45 -6.19 23.58
CA THR A 344 5.48 -5.67 22.60
C THR A 344 4.05 -6.12 22.91
N THR A 345 3.85 -6.84 24.01
CA THR A 345 2.56 -7.41 24.45
C THR A 345 2.05 -6.74 25.73
N ASN A 346 2.40 -5.46 25.93
CA ASN A 346 2.07 -4.67 27.11
C ASN A 346 2.42 -5.38 28.44
N GLY A 347 3.57 -6.07 28.47
CA GLY A 347 4.12 -6.69 29.67
C GLY A 347 3.56 -8.07 30.03
N LEU A 348 2.74 -8.68 29.15
CA LEU A 348 2.27 -10.06 29.32
C LEU A 348 3.38 -11.08 29.02
N ALA A 349 4.21 -10.80 28.02
CA ALA A 349 5.40 -11.57 27.67
C ALA A 349 6.62 -10.66 27.56
N TRP A 350 7.79 -11.16 27.96
CA TRP A 350 9.05 -10.42 27.98
C TRP A 350 10.14 -11.16 27.21
N THR A 351 10.93 -10.42 26.45
CA THR A 351 12.10 -10.92 25.72
C THR A 351 13.35 -10.29 26.33
N ASP A 352 14.24 -11.11 26.87
CA ASP A 352 15.53 -10.64 27.37
C ASP A 352 16.40 -10.17 26.20
N ILE A 353 17.01 -8.98 26.33
CA ILE A 353 17.82 -8.36 25.28
C ILE A 353 19.27 -8.16 25.70
N TRP A 354 19.55 -8.07 27.00
CA TRP A 354 20.88 -7.74 27.50
C TRP A 354 21.03 -8.04 29.00
N LYS A 355 22.26 -8.36 29.43
CA LYS A 355 22.62 -8.53 30.84
C LYS A 355 24.03 -8.02 31.13
N ALA A 356 24.21 -7.37 32.28
CA ALA A 356 25.49 -6.84 32.71
C ALA A 356 26.46 -7.94 33.14
N GLU A 357 27.60 -8.08 32.45
CA GLU A 357 28.60 -9.12 32.72
C GLU A 357 29.71 -8.69 33.68
N ARG A 358 30.08 -7.40 33.67
CA ARG A 358 31.22 -6.86 34.43
C ARG A 358 30.76 -6.14 35.70
N MET A 359 31.65 -6.07 36.68
CA MET A 359 31.50 -5.17 37.84
C MET A 359 31.93 -3.75 37.46
N GLY A 360 31.43 -2.77 38.20
CA GLY A 360 31.59 -1.35 37.91
C GLY A 360 30.51 -0.81 36.97
N GLU A 361 30.70 0.44 36.54
CA GLU A 361 29.83 1.08 35.56
C GLU A 361 30.06 0.49 34.15
N THR A 362 28.97 0.16 33.46
CA THR A 362 28.98 -0.38 32.10
C THR A 362 28.10 0.51 31.21
N PRO A 363 28.64 1.07 30.12
CA PRO A 363 27.83 1.82 29.16
C PRO A 363 26.87 0.89 28.42
N LEU A 364 25.69 1.41 28.10
CA LEU A 364 24.69 0.77 27.25
C LEU A 364 24.65 1.47 25.89
N ASP A 365 24.67 0.66 24.83
CA ASP A 365 24.33 1.06 23.46
C ASP A 365 23.77 -0.17 22.73
N ILE A 366 22.47 -0.38 22.85
CA ILE A 366 21.78 -1.58 22.36
C ILE A 366 20.80 -1.14 21.28
N LYS A 367 20.99 -1.61 20.04
CA LYS A 367 20.07 -1.39 18.93
C LYS A 367 19.23 -2.65 18.68
N LEU A 368 17.91 -2.49 18.75
CA LEU A 368 16.91 -3.54 18.52
C LEU A 368 16.20 -3.26 17.20
N VAL A 369 16.07 -4.29 16.36
CA VAL A 369 15.25 -4.26 15.14
C VAL A 369 14.18 -5.33 15.26
N GLU A 370 14.55 -6.61 15.13
CA GLU A 370 13.61 -7.73 15.10
C GLU A 370 12.63 -7.79 16.29
N PRO A 371 13.04 -7.56 17.57
CA PRO A 371 12.12 -7.68 18.70
C PRO A 371 11.05 -6.57 18.79
N VAL A 372 11.24 -5.47 18.05
CA VAL A 372 10.40 -4.26 18.13
C VAL A 372 9.79 -3.85 16.79
N ASN A 373 10.22 -4.46 15.68
CA ASN A 373 9.77 -4.09 14.35
C ASN A 373 8.27 -4.37 14.18
N GLY A 374 7.51 -3.35 13.77
CA GLY A 374 6.06 -3.45 13.62
C GLY A 374 5.26 -3.06 14.88
N ALA A 375 5.92 -2.81 16.01
CA ALA A 375 5.27 -2.42 17.25
C ALA A 375 4.89 -0.93 17.26
N TYR A 376 3.79 -0.56 17.93
CA TYR A 376 3.45 0.85 18.18
C TYR A 376 3.95 1.35 19.53
N GLU A 377 4.17 0.39 20.43
CA GLU A 377 4.58 0.61 21.81
C GLU A 377 5.47 -0.55 22.23
N VAL A 378 6.54 -0.23 22.97
CA VAL A 378 7.47 -1.18 23.55
C VAL A 378 7.62 -0.83 25.02
N LEU A 379 7.40 -1.79 25.91
CA LEU A 379 7.84 -1.64 27.31
C LEU A 379 9.28 -2.10 27.41
N VAL A 380 10.13 -1.29 28.03
CA VAL A 380 11.52 -1.64 28.38
C VAL A 380 11.61 -1.82 29.87
N LYS A 381 12.05 -2.99 30.32
CA LYS A 381 12.22 -3.33 31.73
C LYS A 381 13.69 -3.46 32.07
N ALA A 382 14.12 -2.79 33.14
CA ALA A 382 15.38 -3.07 33.80
C ALA A 382 15.12 -3.81 35.12
N THR A 383 15.67 -5.01 35.23
CA THR A 383 15.63 -5.84 36.44
C THR A 383 16.95 -5.68 37.20
N LEU A 384 16.86 -5.36 38.48
CA LEU A 384 17.97 -5.09 39.38
C LEU A 384 17.94 -6.07 40.57
N GLN A 385 19.10 -6.57 40.97
CA GLN A 385 19.25 -7.40 42.18
C GLN A 385 20.48 -6.97 42.98
N GLY A 386 20.39 -7.05 44.32
CA GLY A 386 21.47 -6.63 45.21
C GLY A 386 21.66 -5.11 45.21
N LYS A 387 22.84 -4.64 44.77
CA LYS A 387 23.17 -3.20 44.60
C LYS A 387 23.35 -2.80 43.13
N GLY A 388 22.72 -3.54 42.21
CA GLY A 388 22.65 -3.14 40.81
C GLY A 388 21.87 -1.83 40.64
N ALA A 389 22.31 -0.94 39.75
CA ALA A 389 21.66 0.35 39.52
C ALA A 389 21.63 0.73 38.03
N VAL A 390 20.59 1.47 37.63
CA VAL A 390 20.54 2.20 36.34
C VAL A 390 20.96 3.63 36.61
N ARG A 391 22.13 4.05 36.09
CA ARG A 391 22.68 5.41 36.28
C ARG A 391 22.09 6.40 35.30
N SER A 392 21.92 5.99 34.06
CA SER A 392 21.23 6.76 33.03
C SER A 392 20.61 5.82 32.00
N ILE A 393 19.53 6.27 31.38
CA ILE A 393 18.92 5.57 30.25
C ILE A 393 18.32 6.59 29.28
N GLU A 394 18.42 6.31 28.00
CA GLU A 394 17.95 7.12 26.90
C GLU A 394 17.43 6.21 25.80
N PHE A 395 16.38 6.66 25.13
CA PHE A 395 15.68 5.91 24.10
C PHE A 395 15.61 6.73 22.82
N GLU A 396 15.93 6.07 21.71
CA GLU A 396 15.78 6.62 20.37
C GLU A 396 15.01 5.60 19.53
N THR A 397 13.79 5.93 19.10
CA THR A 397 13.04 5.08 18.16
C THR A 397 13.16 5.62 16.75
N THR A 398 13.35 4.70 15.82
CA THR A 398 13.08 4.94 14.40
C THR A 398 11.68 4.43 14.11
N THR A 399 10.87 5.25 13.45
CA THR A 399 9.53 4.90 13.02
C THR A 399 9.39 5.05 11.51
N MET A 400 8.55 4.20 10.92
CA MET A 400 8.13 4.32 9.53
C MET A 400 6.82 5.10 9.47
N LEU A 401 6.78 6.14 8.65
CA LEU A 401 5.59 6.95 8.46
C LEU A 401 5.49 7.46 7.02
N ASN A 402 4.28 7.58 6.51
CA ASN A 402 4.03 8.09 5.17
C ASN A 402 4.23 9.61 5.12
N ALA A 403 5.23 10.07 4.35
CA ALA A 403 5.51 11.50 4.22
C ALA A 403 4.38 12.30 3.57
N LYS A 404 3.47 11.65 2.83
CA LYS A 404 2.44 12.32 2.04
C LYS A 404 1.24 12.82 2.85
N THR A 405 1.05 12.28 4.04
CA THR A 405 -0.03 12.64 4.97
C THR A 405 0.42 13.52 6.12
N GLN A 406 1.72 13.86 6.17
CA GLN A 406 2.22 14.83 7.11
C GLN A 406 1.79 16.27 6.74
N PRO A 407 1.71 17.20 7.73
CA PRO A 407 1.36 18.60 7.49
C PRO A 407 2.19 19.26 6.39
N LYS A 408 1.55 19.84 5.37
CA LYS A 408 2.27 20.50 4.25
C LYS A 408 2.40 22.00 4.48
N LEU A 409 3.34 22.62 3.75
CA LEU A 409 3.39 24.08 3.56
C LEU A 409 3.22 24.36 2.06
N LEU A 410 2.50 25.42 1.73
CA LEU A 410 2.35 26.00 0.40
C LEU A 410 3.06 27.35 0.35
N LEU A 411 3.18 27.92 -0.85
CA LEU A 411 3.70 29.27 -1.04
C LEU A 411 2.82 30.32 -0.31
N GLY A 412 3.47 31.36 0.20
CA GLY A 412 2.83 32.43 0.95
C GLY A 412 2.27 31.94 2.28
N LYS A 413 1.06 32.39 2.63
CA LYS A 413 0.47 32.21 3.96
C LYS A 413 -0.07 30.80 4.20
N ASN A 414 0.40 30.16 5.28
CA ASN A 414 -0.12 28.89 5.81
C ASN A 414 -0.60 29.08 7.25
N THR A 415 -1.71 28.46 7.61
CA THR A 415 -2.23 28.41 8.98
C THR A 415 -1.90 27.07 9.60
N VAL A 416 -1.16 27.09 10.71
CA VAL A 416 -0.86 25.90 11.51
C VAL A 416 -1.77 25.89 12.73
N TYR A 417 -2.48 24.79 12.95
CA TYR A 417 -3.21 24.51 14.18
C TYR A 417 -2.41 23.54 15.05
N VAL A 418 -2.33 23.85 16.34
CA VAL A 418 -1.80 22.96 17.37
C VAL A 418 -2.87 22.77 18.43
N GLY A 419 -3.24 21.53 18.68
CA GLY A 419 -4.24 21.18 19.67
C GLY A 419 -3.90 19.89 20.40
N LEU A 420 -4.75 19.58 21.36
CA LEU A 420 -4.69 18.35 22.14
C LEU A 420 -6.01 17.62 22.01
N GLY A 421 -5.95 16.30 21.87
CA GLY A 421 -7.11 15.42 22.05
C GLY A 421 -7.40 15.19 23.53
N GLU A 422 -8.08 14.08 23.83
CA GLU A 422 -8.33 13.67 25.21
C GLU A 422 -7.01 13.54 26.00
N GLN A 423 -6.98 14.07 27.21
CA GLN A 423 -5.78 14.07 28.05
C GLN A 423 -5.65 12.78 28.87
N THR A 424 -5.61 11.65 28.16
CA THR A 424 -5.45 10.31 28.74
C THR A 424 -4.31 9.55 28.06
N GLY A 425 -3.56 8.79 28.86
CA GLY A 425 -2.65 7.77 28.33
C GLY A 425 -3.46 6.68 27.64
N SER A 426 -2.88 6.01 26.65
CA SER A 426 -3.58 4.99 25.85
C SER A 426 -2.72 3.74 25.73
N ILE A 427 -3.32 2.57 25.89
CA ILE A 427 -2.70 1.27 25.67
C ILE A 427 -3.47 0.58 24.57
N VAL A 428 -2.79 0.16 23.50
CA VAL A 428 -3.41 -0.54 22.36
C VAL A 428 -2.91 -1.98 22.31
N LEU A 429 -3.83 -2.94 22.22
CA LEU A 429 -3.55 -4.32 21.86
C LEU A 429 -4.21 -4.65 20.52
N TRP A 430 -3.40 -5.22 19.61
CA TRP A 430 -3.86 -5.71 18.32
C TRP A 430 -3.10 -7.00 17.97
N PRO A 431 -3.56 -8.15 18.48
CA PRO A 431 -2.87 -9.42 18.31
C PRO A 431 -3.02 -9.99 16.89
N ASP A 432 -2.02 -10.72 16.43
CA ASP A 432 -2.14 -11.64 15.28
C ASP A 432 -2.87 -12.91 15.73
N LEU A 433 -4.00 -13.22 15.08
CA LEU A 433 -4.85 -14.36 15.42
C LEU A 433 -4.48 -15.65 14.68
N GLN A 434 -3.48 -15.63 13.81
CA GLN A 434 -3.01 -16.80 13.06
C GLN A 434 -2.23 -17.79 13.94
N GLY A 435 -2.55 -19.07 13.82
CA GLY A 435 -1.86 -20.15 14.52
C GLY A 435 -1.78 -19.88 16.03
N ALA A 436 -0.56 -19.92 16.58
CA ALA A 436 -0.31 -19.67 18.00
C ALA A 436 0.11 -18.22 18.32
N ALA A 437 0.11 -17.31 17.35
CA ALA A 437 0.65 -15.95 17.53
C ALA A 437 -0.12 -15.12 18.57
N TYR A 438 -1.40 -15.43 18.80
CA TYR A 438 -2.25 -14.74 19.78
C TYR A 438 -2.01 -15.20 21.22
N LYS A 439 -1.39 -16.37 21.43
CA LYS A 439 -1.26 -16.98 22.77
C LYS A 439 -0.58 -16.08 23.80
N PRO A 440 0.47 -15.29 23.47
CA PRO A 440 1.08 -14.37 24.43
C PRO A 440 0.15 -13.25 24.95
N TYR A 441 -0.98 -13.01 24.29
CA TYR A 441 -1.92 -11.92 24.62
C TYR A 441 -3.13 -12.40 25.42
N VAL A 442 -3.38 -13.70 25.45
CA VAL A 442 -4.59 -14.29 26.02
C VAL A 442 -4.32 -14.82 27.42
N VAL A 443 -5.24 -14.53 28.34
CA VAL A 443 -5.17 -15.01 29.73
C VAL A 443 -6.09 -16.20 30.00
N GLU A 444 -7.10 -16.41 29.16
CA GLU A 444 -8.05 -17.51 29.24
C GLU A 444 -8.62 -17.81 27.84
N GLU A 445 -8.78 -19.07 27.49
CA GLU A 445 -9.44 -19.49 26.26
C GLU A 445 -10.19 -20.81 26.48
N LYS A 446 -11.23 -21.05 25.67
CA LYS A 446 -11.98 -22.30 25.66
C LYS A 446 -12.46 -22.60 24.26
N ASN A 447 -12.34 -23.86 23.84
CA ASN A 447 -12.88 -24.36 22.56
C ASN A 447 -12.43 -23.55 21.32
N VAL A 448 -11.19 -23.05 21.30
CA VAL A 448 -10.67 -22.20 20.22
C VAL A 448 -9.81 -23.01 19.26
N ALA A 449 -10.02 -22.83 17.96
CA ALA A 449 -9.15 -23.27 16.88
C ALA A 449 -8.78 -22.08 15.99
N THR A 450 -7.59 -22.12 15.38
CA THR A 450 -7.11 -21.09 14.46
C THR A 450 -6.48 -21.73 13.23
N GLN A 451 -6.48 -20.99 12.12
CA GLN A 451 -5.75 -21.38 10.93
C GLN A 451 -4.31 -20.84 10.97
N PRO A 452 -3.31 -21.57 10.43
CA PRO A 452 -1.93 -21.09 10.40
C PRO A 452 -1.73 -19.89 9.47
N LYS A 453 -2.64 -19.67 8.52
CA LYS A 453 -2.70 -18.50 7.63
C LYS A 453 -4.14 -18.03 7.52
N HIS A 454 -4.34 -16.73 7.33
CA HIS A 454 -5.67 -16.15 7.14
C HIS A 454 -6.38 -16.75 5.90
N PRO A 455 -7.63 -17.24 6.00
CA PRO A 455 -8.30 -17.97 4.92
C PRO A 455 -8.97 -17.07 3.86
N GLY A 456 -8.50 -15.83 3.67
CA GLY A 456 -9.11 -14.85 2.76
C GLY A 456 -10.29 -14.10 3.38
N TYR A 457 -11.48 -14.19 2.79
CA TYR A 457 -12.69 -13.45 3.19
C TYR A 457 -13.47 -14.09 4.37
N MET A 458 -12.82 -14.91 5.19
CA MET A 458 -13.43 -15.54 6.37
C MET A 458 -12.53 -15.26 7.58
N GLY A 459 -13.08 -15.30 8.79
CA GLY A 459 -12.26 -15.18 9.99
C GLY A 459 -11.24 -16.31 10.13
N VAL A 460 -10.13 -16.04 10.81
CA VAL A 460 -9.03 -16.99 11.04
C VAL A 460 -9.21 -17.82 12.31
N MET A 461 -9.91 -17.27 13.31
CA MET A 461 -10.17 -17.90 14.61
C MET A 461 -11.63 -18.35 14.68
N HIS A 462 -11.87 -19.61 15.05
CA HIS A 462 -13.20 -20.22 15.10
C HIS A 462 -13.32 -21.23 16.24
N ALA A 463 -14.52 -21.81 16.42
CA ALA A 463 -14.73 -22.84 17.44
C ALA A 463 -14.04 -24.15 17.04
N ALA A 464 -13.41 -24.85 17.99
CA ALA A 464 -12.80 -26.16 17.76
C ALA A 464 -13.85 -27.28 17.71
N LYS A 465 -14.97 -27.12 18.44
CA LYS A 465 -16.12 -28.01 18.47
C LYS A 465 -17.42 -27.24 18.23
N PRO A 466 -18.35 -27.79 17.43
CA PRO A 466 -19.63 -27.15 17.16
C PRO A 466 -20.57 -27.23 18.37
N ASN A 467 -21.54 -26.33 18.46
CA ASN A 467 -22.57 -26.26 19.50
C ASN A 467 -22.04 -26.14 20.93
N GLU A 468 -20.78 -25.71 21.09
CA GLU A 468 -20.14 -25.43 22.37
C GLU A 468 -19.62 -23.99 22.34
N GLU A 469 -19.77 -23.26 23.44
CA GLU A 469 -19.19 -21.92 23.55
C GLU A 469 -17.68 -21.96 23.39
N ALA A 470 -17.19 -21.14 22.48
CA ALA A 470 -15.79 -20.81 22.32
C ALA A 470 -15.53 -19.38 22.76
N TYR A 471 -14.41 -19.11 23.41
CA TYR A 471 -14.03 -17.74 23.74
C TYR A 471 -12.53 -17.58 23.89
N VAL A 472 -12.08 -16.34 23.73
CA VAL A 472 -10.78 -15.84 24.18
C VAL A 472 -10.96 -14.64 25.09
N VAL A 473 -10.11 -14.54 26.12
CA VAL A 473 -10.08 -13.42 27.05
C VAL A 473 -8.72 -12.72 26.98
N PHE A 474 -8.76 -11.43 26.67
CA PHE A 474 -7.60 -10.54 26.71
C PHE A 474 -7.59 -9.74 28.01
N ARG A 475 -6.40 -9.38 28.50
CA ARG A 475 -6.21 -8.53 29.67
C ARG A 475 -5.37 -7.32 29.33
N ILE A 476 -5.78 -6.15 29.80
CA ILE A 476 -4.94 -4.95 29.82
C ILE A 476 -4.86 -4.44 31.26
N ASP A 477 -3.62 -4.24 31.72
CA ASP A 477 -3.31 -3.63 33.00
C ASP A 477 -2.74 -2.22 32.77
N ALA A 478 -3.45 -1.20 33.24
CA ALA A 478 -3.05 0.19 33.17
C ALA A 478 -2.26 0.61 34.42
N PRO A 479 -1.30 1.55 34.30
CA PRO A 479 -0.52 2.04 35.44
C PRO A 479 -1.35 2.88 36.43
N THR A 480 -2.48 3.42 35.97
CA THR A 480 -3.38 4.29 36.70
C THR A 480 -4.84 3.91 36.42
N ASP A 481 -5.77 4.63 37.02
CA ASP A 481 -7.20 4.33 36.94
C ASP A 481 -7.69 4.50 35.48
N ILE A 482 -8.39 3.47 34.96
CA ILE A 482 -8.94 3.40 33.61
C ILE A 482 -10.12 4.38 33.48
N THR A 483 -10.16 5.12 32.38
CA THR A 483 -11.22 6.08 32.07
C THR A 483 -12.16 5.57 30.98
N ARG A 484 -11.63 4.86 29.99
CA ARG A 484 -12.40 4.32 28.86
C ARG A 484 -11.75 3.05 28.32
N VAL A 485 -12.59 2.15 27.80
CA VAL A 485 -12.18 0.97 27.05
C VAL A 485 -12.92 0.97 25.73
N THR A 486 -12.19 0.89 24.62
CA THR A 486 -12.75 0.67 23.28
C THR A 486 -12.23 -0.66 22.76
N TYR A 487 -13.12 -1.62 22.48
CA TYR A 487 -12.72 -2.95 22.04
C TYR A 487 -13.71 -3.53 21.04
N GLY A 488 -13.18 -4.27 20.07
CA GLY A 488 -13.96 -4.76 18.96
C GLY A 488 -13.08 -5.43 17.93
N GLY A 489 -13.53 -5.43 16.68
CA GLY A 489 -12.81 -6.01 15.57
C GLY A 489 -13.69 -6.25 14.35
N ARG A 490 -13.20 -7.13 13.47
CA ARG A 490 -13.92 -7.61 12.30
C ARG A 490 -14.30 -9.07 12.52
N PHE A 491 -15.58 -9.35 12.36
CA PHE A 491 -16.21 -10.62 12.68
C PHE A 491 -16.85 -11.21 11.42
N TYR A 492 -17.01 -12.54 11.36
CA TYR A 492 -17.70 -13.26 10.30
C TYR A 492 -18.84 -14.08 10.90
N ASN A 493 -20.06 -13.89 10.42
CA ASN A 493 -21.22 -14.64 10.86
C ASN A 493 -22.15 -15.00 9.69
N ARG A 494 -22.21 -16.29 9.37
CA ARG A 494 -23.04 -16.85 8.30
C ARG A 494 -23.88 -18.04 8.76
N ALA A 495 -23.40 -18.81 9.73
CA ALA A 495 -24.08 -20.01 10.18
C ALA A 495 -25.43 -19.66 10.86
N PRO A 496 -26.50 -20.42 10.64
CA PRO A 496 -27.76 -20.16 11.33
C PRO A 496 -27.59 -20.39 12.84
N LYS A 497 -28.27 -19.57 13.65
CA LYS A 497 -28.24 -19.66 15.13
C LYS A 497 -26.85 -19.48 15.75
N SER A 498 -25.87 -18.97 15.01
CA SER A 498 -24.60 -18.56 15.60
C SER A 498 -24.65 -17.12 16.09
N HIS A 499 -23.76 -16.82 17.04
CA HIS A 499 -23.57 -15.47 17.55
C HIS A 499 -22.11 -15.22 17.93
N ILE A 500 -21.74 -13.94 17.96
CA ILE A 500 -20.48 -13.43 18.51
C ILE A 500 -20.81 -12.32 19.51
N ASP A 501 -20.41 -12.50 20.76
CA ASP A 501 -20.66 -11.59 21.87
C ASP A 501 -19.37 -10.90 22.33
N LEU A 502 -19.50 -9.61 22.68
CA LEU A 502 -18.46 -8.83 23.31
C LEU A 502 -18.82 -8.58 24.77
N LEU A 503 -17.94 -9.04 25.67
CA LEU A 503 -18.11 -8.88 27.11
C LEU A 503 -16.86 -8.29 27.75
N HIS A 504 -17.02 -7.62 28.88
CA HIS A 504 -15.89 -7.11 29.66
C HIS A 504 -16.10 -7.27 31.18
N SER A 505 -15.01 -7.21 31.94
CA SER A 505 -14.99 -7.29 33.39
C SER A 505 -13.89 -6.39 34.00
N PHE A 506 -14.22 -5.69 35.09
CA PHE A 506 -13.29 -4.84 35.85
C PHE A 506 -12.99 -5.39 37.25
N ASP A 507 -13.58 -6.52 37.64
CA ASP A 507 -13.45 -7.13 38.97
C ASP A 507 -12.69 -8.47 38.96
N GLY A 508 -11.88 -8.68 37.91
CA GLY A 508 -11.09 -9.89 37.71
C GLY A 508 -11.91 -11.07 37.21
N GLY A 509 -13.02 -10.83 36.49
CA GLY A 509 -13.85 -11.86 35.88
C GLY A 509 -14.93 -12.43 36.80
N LYS A 510 -15.18 -11.82 37.96
CA LYS A 510 -16.26 -12.22 38.88
C LYS A 510 -17.62 -11.85 38.31
N THR A 511 -17.71 -10.71 37.64
CA THR A 511 -18.89 -10.29 36.88
C THR A 511 -18.50 -9.95 35.44
N TRP A 512 -19.39 -10.29 34.49
CA TRP A 512 -19.21 -10.02 33.06
C TRP A 512 -20.39 -9.20 32.56
N LYS A 513 -20.09 -8.08 31.89
CA LYS A 513 -21.10 -7.27 31.21
C LYS A 513 -20.99 -7.49 29.71
N GLN A 514 -22.04 -8.02 29.09
CA GLN A 514 -22.19 -8.08 27.64
C GLN A 514 -22.68 -6.74 27.12
N THR A 515 -22.02 -6.21 26.10
CA THR A 515 -22.40 -4.93 25.46
C THR A 515 -22.85 -5.08 24.03
N TYR A 516 -22.47 -6.18 23.37
CA TYR A 516 -22.83 -6.44 21.98
C TYR A 516 -23.06 -7.94 21.72
N SER A 517 -23.91 -8.22 20.73
CA SER A 517 -24.15 -9.56 20.18
C SER A 517 -24.41 -9.44 18.67
N LEU A 518 -23.52 -10.01 17.85
CA LEU A 518 -23.74 -10.21 16.42
C LEU A 518 -24.52 -11.51 16.22
N THR A 519 -25.76 -11.41 15.76
CA THR A 519 -26.64 -12.56 15.48
C THR A 519 -27.12 -12.61 14.03
N ASP A 520 -26.93 -11.52 13.26
CA ASP A 520 -27.31 -11.49 11.86
C ASP A 520 -26.39 -12.40 11.03
N THR A 521 -27.00 -13.11 10.09
CA THR A 521 -26.37 -14.10 9.22
C THR A 521 -26.65 -13.83 7.74
N LYS A 522 -27.28 -12.68 7.45
CA LYS A 522 -27.51 -12.20 6.09
C LYS A 522 -26.21 -11.59 5.53
N PRO A 523 -25.97 -11.73 4.22
CA PRO A 523 -24.85 -11.04 3.59
C PRO A 523 -25.04 -9.51 3.63
N PRO A 524 -23.95 -8.74 3.70
CA PRO A 524 -22.56 -9.19 3.82
C PRO A 524 -22.29 -9.84 5.19
N TRP A 525 -21.55 -10.95 5.19
CA TRP A 525 -21.38 -11.80 6.37
C TRP A 525 -20.31 -11.32 7.32
N ASP A 526 -19.51 -10.33 6.93
CA ASP A 526 -18.54 -9.70 7.80
C ASP A 526 -19.06 -8.37 8.35
N VAL A 527 -18.73 -8.12 9.62
CA VAL A 527 -19.14 -6.93 10.35
C VAL A 527 -17.94 -6.37 11.08
N ILE A 528 -17.73 -5.05 10.96
CA ILE A 528 -16.75 -4.31 11.75
C ILE A 528 -17.52 -3.62 12.86
N HIS A 529 -17.20 -3.95 14.10
CA HIS A 529 -17.91 -3.40 15.26
C HIS A 529 -16.96 -3.13 16.42
N TYR A 530 -17.17 -2.00 17.10
CA TYR A 530 -16.41 -1.59 18.28
C TYR A 530 -17.35 -1.09 19.36
N GLU A 531 -17.13 -1.59 20.57
CA GLU A 531 -17.80 -1.15 21.78
C GLU A 531 -16.94 -0.13 22.51
N THR A 532 -17.58 0.93 23.04
CA THR A 532 -16.90 1.94 23.86
C THR A 532 -17.57 2.05 25.23
N VAL A 533 -16.78 1.79 26.27
CA VAL A 533 -17.22 1.75 27.67
C VAL A 533 -16.51 2.85 28.44
N ASN A 534 -17.26 3.86 28.89
CA ASN A 534 -16.74 4.93 29.74
C ASN A 534 -16.93 4.58 31.22
N LEU A 535 -15.90 4.77 32.05
CA LEU A 535 -15.98 4.57 33.49
C LEU A 535 -16.21 5.91 34.20
N PRO A 536 -17.16 5.98 35.15
CA PRO A 536 -17.42 7.19 35.90
C PRO A 536 -16.18 7.60 36.71
N GLN A 537 -15.77 8.85 36.56
CA GLN A 537 -14.73 9.46 37.37
C GLN A 537 -15.34 9.83 38.73
N VAL A 538 -15.45 8.87 39.65
CA VAL A 538 -15.93 9.17 41.01
C VAL A 538 -14.81 9.93 41.73
N PRO A 539 -15.05 11.16 42.26
CA PRO A 539 -14.07 11.84 43.08
C PRO A 539 -13.70 10.94 44.26
N LYS A 540 -12.41 10.61 44.44
CA LYS A 540 -11.97 9.78 45.55
C LYS A 540 -12.41 10.42 46.87
N PRO A 541 -13.33 9.80 47.64
CA PRO A 541 -13.48 10.17 49.04
C PRO A 541 -12.20 9.77 49.77
N ALA A 542 -11.83 10.51 50.82
CA ALA A 542 -10.74 10.12 51.70
C ALA A 542 -11.04 8.72 52.29
N GLY A 543 -10.41 7.67 51.72
CA GLY A 543 -10.63 6.26 52.09
C GLY A 543 -11.50 5.41 51.15
N GLY A 544 -11.92 5.89 49.96
CA GLY A 544 -12.71 5.11 49.00
C GLY A 544 -11.89 4.15 48.11
N SER A 545 -12.52 3.09 47.59
CA SER A 545 -11.91 2.08 46.71
C SER A 545 -11.30 2.70 45.45
N ALA A 546 -10.07 2.30 45.11
CA ALA A 546 -9.38 2.72 43.89
C ALA A 546 -10.19 2.39 42.63
N GLY A 547 -10.12 3.24 41.60
CA GLY A 547 -10.73 2.96 40.29
C GLY A 547 -10.12 1.71 39.66
N ALA A 548 -10.81 1.13 38.68
CA ALA A 548 -10.33 -0.08 37.99
C ALA A 548 -9.02 0.21 37.25
N ARG A 549 -8.01 -0.64 37.43
CA ARG A 549 -6.71 -0.57 36.73
C ARG A 549 -6.45 -1.76 35.81
N SER A 550 -7.36 -2.72 35.81
CA SER A 550 -7.30 -3.90 34.97
C SER A 550 -8.66 -4.11 34.35
N VAL A 551 -8.66 -4.56 33.10
CA VAL A 551 -9.87 -4.96 32.38
C VAL A 551 -9.62 -6.28 31.68
N LEU A 552 -10.61 -7.17 31.77
CA LEU A 552 -10.71 -8.36 30.94
C LEU A 552 -11.72 -8.11 29.82
N MET A 553 -11.37 -8.45 28.58
CA MET A 553 -12.27 -8.37 27.43
C MET A 553 -12.41 -9.77 26.83
N LYS A 554 -13.65 -10.27 26.81
CA LYS A 554 -14.00 -11.60 26.33
C LYS A 554 -14.73 -11.48 25.00
N TYR A 555 -14.22 -12.22 24.02
CA TYR A 555 -14.83 -12.44 22.72
C TYR A 555 -15.37 -13.86 22.77
N LEU A 556 -16.69 -14.00 22.87
CA LEU A 556 -17.37 -15.28 22.98
C LEU A 556 -18.14 -15.54 21.68
N TRP A 557 -18.12 -16.77 21.19
CA TRP A 557 -18.94 -17.16 20.05
C TRP A 557 -19.43 -18.60 20.18
N ASN A 558 -20.55 -18.87 19.54
CA ASN A 558 -21.13 -20.22 19.46
C ASN A 558 -21.85 -20.36 18.12
N GLY A 559 -21.95 -21.58 17.61
CA GLY A 559 -22.63 -21.88 16.37
C GLY A 559 -22.69 -23.38 16.08
N PRO A 560 -23.51 -23.80 15.10
CA PRO A 560 -23.70 -25.20 14.77
C PRO A 560 -22.51 -25.83 14.03
N GLU A 561 -21.53 -25.03 13.60
CA GLU A 561 -20.38 -25.45 12.79
C GLU A 561 -19.07 -25.00 13.45
N ALA A 562 -18.06 -25.89 13.45
CA ALA A 562 -16.69 -25.61 13.90
C ALA A 562 -15.80 -25.29 12.68
N SER A 563 -16.07 -24.17 12.01
CA SER A 563 -15.40 -23.80 10.76
C SER A 563 -15.23 -22.29 10.65
N THR A 564 -14.18 -21.87 9.95
CA THR A 564 -13.97 -20.47 9.54
C THR A 564 -15.12 -19.93 8.70
N SER A 565 -15.83 -20.80 7.96
CA SER A 565 -16.95 -20.45 7.08
C SER A 565 -18.30 -20.30 7.76
N GLY A 566 -18.38 -20.52 9.08
CA GLY A 566 -19.63 -20.47 9.85
C GLY A 566 -19.72 -19.22 10.73
N CYS A 567 -18.97 -19.24 11.83
CA CYS A 567 -18.88 -18.16 12.83
C CYS A 567 -17.42 -18.04 13.27
N SER A 568 -16.77 -16.92 12.94
CA SER A 568 -15.32 -16.77 13.10
C SER A 568 -14.91 -15.30 13.27
N ILE A 569 -13.68 -15.09 13.73
CA ILE A 569 -13.09 -13.78 14.02
C ILE A 569 -11.92 -13.54 13.07
N TYR A 570 -11.90 -12.40 12.38
CA TYR A 570 -10.78 -11.99 11.50
C TYR A 570 -9.65 -11.39 12.33
N ALA A 571 -9.99 -10.33 13.05
CA ALA A 571 -9.06 -9.51 13.79
C ALA A 571 -9.80 -8.86 14.95
N VAL A 572 -9.06 -8.57 16.02
CA VAL A 572 -9.55 -7.83 17.18
C VAL A 572 -8.58 -6.72 17.52
N ARG A 573 -9.12 -5.61 18.02
CA ARG A 573 -8.34 -4.48 18.52
C ARG A 573 -8.98 -3.98 19.82
N MET A 574 -8.14 -3.73 20.82
CA MET A 574 -8.55 -3.14 22.09
C MET A 574 -7.69 -1.92 22.38
N GLU A 575 -8.31 -0.91 22.96
CA GLU A 575 -7.69 0.33 23.39
C GLU A 575 -8.21 0.69 24.79
N VAL A 576 -7.30 0.92 25.73
CA VAL A 576 -7.62 1.34 27.09
C VAL A 576 -7.04 2.72 27.33
N ASN A 577 -7.90 3.67 27.64
CA ASN A 577 -7.53 4.99 28.12
C ASN A 577 -7.43 4.98 29.64
N HIS A 578 -6.41 5.62 30.19
CA HIS A 578 -6.21 5.74 31.62
C HIS A 578 -5.72 7.15 31.99
N LEU A 579 -5.88 7.54 33.25
CA LEU A 579 -5.42 8.84 33.73
C LEU A 579 -3.89 8.97 33.54
N PRO A 580 -3.36 10.13 33.15
CA PRO A 580 -1.91 10.32 33.11
C PRO A 580 -1.32 10.17 34.51
N GLN A 581 -0.08 9.68 34.62
CA GLN A 581 0.59 9.49 35.91
C GLN A 581 0.82 10.81 36.65
N VAL A 582 1.06 11.89 35.88
CA VAL A 582 1.13 13.26 36.36
C VAL A 582 -0.08 14.02 35.83
N PRO A 583 -0.89 14.67 36.68
CA PRO A 583 -1.99 15.50 36.23
C PRO A 583 -1.50 16.58 35.25
N ILE A 584 -2.21 16.71 34.13
CA ILE A 584 -1.87 17.67 33.08
C ILE A 584 -2.43 19.04 33.50
N PRO A 585 -1.61 20.11 33.58
CA PRO A 585 -2.08 21.44 33.94
C PRO A 585 -3.20 21.92 33.01
N ALA A 586 -4.19 22.63 33.54
CA ALA A 586 -5.26 23.23 32.74
C ALA A 586 -4.67 24.24 31.73
N GLY A 587 -4.66 23.87 30.44
CA GLY A 587 -4.05 24.66 29.36
C GLY A 587 -2.79 24.05 28.73
N GLY A 588 -2.27 22.93 29.27
CA GLY A 588 -1.10 22.21 28.77
C GLY A 588 0.25 22.69 29.32
N SER A 589 1.33 22.12 28.79
CA SER A 589 2.74 22.50 28.99
C SER A 589 3.27 23.15 27.71
N PRO A 590 4.25 24.07 27.77
CA PRO A 590 4.82 24.66 26.56
C PRO A 590 5.42 23.60 25.64
N LEU A 591 4.98 23.60 24.38
CA LEU A 591 5.52 22.72 23.33
C LEU A 591 6.18 23.56 22.24
N ALA A 592 7.22 23.03 21.61
CA ALA A 592 7.83 23.61 20.43
C ALA A 592 7.40 22.83 19.19
N VAL A 593 6.87 23.53 18.19
CA VAL A 593 6.63 23.00 16.84
C VAL A 593 7.61 23.67 15.90
N THR A 594 8.47 22.89 15.24
CA THR A 594 9.47 23.38 14.31
C THR A 594 9.25 22.79 12.93
N PHE A 595 8.95 23.63 11.95
CA PHE A 595 9.02 23.25 10.54
C PHE A 595 10.39 23.63 9.98
N ASN A 596 11.00 22.74 9.21
CA ASN A 596 12.15 23.02 8.36
C ASN A 596 11.79 22.72 6.90
N TRP A 597 12.10 23.64 5.99
CA TRP A 597 11.80 23.50 4.57
C TRP A 597 12.85 24.22 3.71
N SER A 598 12.90 23.84 2.43
CA SER A 598 13.70 24.51 1.41
C SER A 598 12.81 25.38 0.51
N GLU A 599 13.16 26.65 0.36
CA GLU A 599 12.58 27.55 -0.63
C GLU A 599 13.31 27.37 -1.97
N VAL A 600 12.61 26.85 -2.97
CA VAL A 600 13.16 26.63 -4.33
C VAL A 600 13.29 27.98 -5.04
N GLN A 601 14.48 28.30 -5.54
CA GLN A 601 14.73 29.52 -6.29
C GLN A 601 14.47 29.32 -7.79
N LYS A 602 14.44 30.42 -8.56
CA LYS A 602 14.21 30.37 -10.02
C LYS A 602 15.22 29.48 -10.76
N ASP A 603 16.48 29.47 -10.32
CA ASP A 603 17.55 28.61 -10.86
C ASP A 603 17.58 27.21 -10.21
N ARG A 604 16.55 26.85 -9.44
CA ARG A 604 16.40 25.60 -8.69
C ARG A 604 17.38 25.39 -7.54
N SER A 605 18.23 26.39 -7.25
CA SER A 605 18.94 26.42 -5.98
C SER A 605 17.96 26.45 -4.80
N ARG A 606 18.42 26.07 -3.61
CA ARG A 606 17.58 25.93 -2.42
C ARG A 606 18.08 26.87 -1.34
N ILE A 607 17.14 27.55 -0.69
CA ILE A 607 17.42 28.30 0.54
C ILE A 607 16.72 27.59 1.69
N GLU A 608 17.50 27.12 2.65
CA GLU A 608 16.96 26.47 3.84
C GLU A 608 16.31 27.49 4.77
N ARG A 609 15.14 27.11 5.29
CA ARG A 609 14.33 27.88 6.22
C ARG A 609 13.86 27.00 7.37
N SER A 610 13.62 27.62 8.50
CA SER A 610 12.86 27.00 9.56
C SER A 610 12.08 28.02 10.35
N HIS A 611 10.98 27.58 10.95
CA HIS A 611 10.18 28.36 11.88
C HIS A 611 9.88 27.52 13.11
N THR A 612 10.26 28.03 14.28
CA THR A 612 9.95 27.41 15.58
C THR A 612 8.85 28.22 16.26
N GLN A 613 7.68 27.62 16.46
CA GLN A 613 6.65 28.18 17.32
C GLN A 613 6.76 27.55 18.71
N VAL A 614 6.97 28.39 19.74
CA VAL A 614 6.72 28.00 21.12
C VAL A 614 5.25 28.24 21.41
N VAL A 615 4.52 27.19 21.77
CA VAL A 615 3.09 27.21 22.04
C VAL A 615 2.90 27.05 23.54
N ASP A 616 2.61 28.16 24.23
CA ASP A 616 2.44 28.20 25.69
C ASP A 616 1.01 27.80 26.12
N LYS A 617 0.05 27.80 25.19
CA LYS A 617 -1.34 27.41 25.43
C LYS A 617 -1.93 26.77 24.18
N VAL A 618 -2.73 25.73 24.37
CA VAL A 618 -3.45 25.00 23.33
C VAL A 618 -4.98 25.04 23.59
N PRO A 619 -5.82 24.99 22.53
CA PRO A 619 -5.45 25.03 21.13
C PRO A 619 -4.88 26.40 20.73
N CYS A 620 -4.04 26.41 19.70
CA CYS A 620 -3.39 27.60 19.17
C CYS A 620 -3.36 27.55 17.64
N ARG A 621 -3.55 28.70 17.00
CA ARG A 621 -3.28 28.89 15.59
C ARG A 621 -2.16 29.91 15.42
N TYR A 622 -1.26 29.65 14.50
CA TYR A 622 -0.23 30.60 14.09
C TYR A 622 0.01 30.49 12.59
N THR A 623 0.75 31.46 12.04
CA THR A 623 1.03 31.54 10.62
C THR A 623 2.48 31.23 10.33
N ILE A 624 2.72 30.47 9.26
CA ILE A 624 4.03 30.36 8.60
C ILE A 624 3.86 30.85 7.18
N ASN A 625 4.70 31.81 6.78
CA ASN A 625 4.81 32.25 5.39
C ASN A 625 6.03 31.57 4.77
N ALA A 626 5.82 30.82 3.69
CA ALA A 626 6.89 30.16 2.96
C ALA A 626 7.11 30.83 1.61
N GLY A 627 8.35 31.25 1.33
CA GLY A 627 8.71 31.91 0.09
C GLY A 627 9.21 30.93 -0.97
N GLY A 628 9.83 31.49 -2.00
CA GLY A 628 10.40 30.73 -3.12
C GLY A 628 9.70 31.05 -4.45
N TYR A 629 10.31 30.53 -5.51
CA TYR A 629 9.79 30.56 -6.87
C TYR A 629 8.85 29.37 -7.16
N ASP A 630 8.93 28.28 -6.39
CA ASP A 630 8.10 27.08 -6.53
C ASP A 630 7.61 26.59 -5.15
N LEU A 631 6.71 25.60 -5.10
CA LEU A 631 6.20 25.03 -3.85
C LEU A 631 7.35 24.62 -2.90
N PRO A 632 7.24 24.93 -1.60
CA PRO A 632 8.31 24.66 -0.64
C PRO A 632 8.48 23.15 -0.43
N ILE A 633 9.73 22.71 -0.32
CA ILE A 633 10.06 21.32 0.01
C ILE A 633 10.18 21.22 1.53
N VAL A 634 9.15 20.71 2.20
CA VAL A 634 9.24 20.47 3.65
C VAL A 634 10.24 19.34 3.89
N ASN A 635 11.23 19.58 4.75
CA ASN A 635 12.28 18.61 5.06
C ASN A 635 11.93 17.83 6.34
N SER A 636 11.44 18.51 7.37
CA SER A 636 11.05 17.89 8.63
C SER A 636 10.08 18.74 9.45
N LEU A 637 9.30 18.05 10.27
CA LEU A 637 8.47 18.62 11.33
C LEU A 637 8.87 18.01 12.67
N LYS A 638 9.38 18.85 13.58
CA LYS A 638 9.72 18.44 14.96
C LYS A 638 8.70 18.98 15.95
N ILE A 639 8.21 18.10 16.82
CA ILE A 639 7.33 18.43 17.93
C ILE A 639 8.05 18.02 19.21
N ALA A 640 8.25 18.95 20.13
CA ALA A 640 8.96 18.71 21.38
C ALA A 640 8.17 19.24 22.57
N ASN A 641 8.04 18.43 23.62
CA ASN A 641 7.54 18.88 24.91
C ASN A 641 8.73 19.48 25.68
N LEU A 642 8.66 20.77 26.04
CA LEU A 642 9.81 21.51 26.55
C LEU A 642 9.87 21.44 28.08
N PRO A 643 10.97 20.92 28.67
CA PRO A 643 11.10 20.76 30.12
C PRO A 643 11.39 22.05 30.92
N GLN A 644 11.09 23.21 30.34
CA GLN A 644 11.51 24.57 30.75
C GLN A 644 13.04 24.87 30.65
N VAL A 645 13.30 26.11 30.21
CA VAL A 645 14.53 26.94 30.10
C VAL A 645 15.86 26.27 29.68
N PRO A 646 16.53 26.79 28.62
CA PRO A 646 16.08 27.89 27.75
C PRO A 646 15.00 27.40 26.79
N LYS A 647 13.88 28.14 26.71
CA LYS A 647 12.95 27.96 25.59
C LYS A 647 13.73 28.20 24.29
N PRO A 648 13.53 27.41 23.23
CA PRO A 648 14.18 27.69 21.96
C PRO A 648 13.75 29.08 21.47
N ALA A 649 14.65 29.78 20.78
CA ALA A 649 14.30 31.04 20.14
C ALA A 649 13.16 30.78 19.14
N GLY A 650 12.02 31.45 19.37
CA GLY A 650 10.85 31.35 18.49
C GLY A 650 11.01 32.19 17.23
N GLY A 651 10.23 31.87 16.20
CA GLY A 651 10.21 32.57 14.92
C GLY A 651 11.08 31.92 13.85
N TYR A 652 11.34 32.67 12.78
CA TYR A 652 12.16 32.23 11.65
C TYR A 652 13.65 32.16 12.02
N SER A 653 14.37 31.15 11.54
CA SER A 653 15.80 30.96 11.84
C SER A 653 16.71 32.12 11.43
N ASN A 654 16.28 32.94 10.47
CA ASN A 654 16.97 34.15 10.03
C ASN A 654 16.30 35.45 10.51
N GLY A 655 15.26 35.35 11.36
CA GLY A 655 14.46 36.48 11.83
C GLY A 655 13.59 37.17 10.78
N LYS A 656 13.46 36.61 9.56
CA LYS A 656 12.73 37.23 8.45
C LYS A 656 11.49 36.42 8.08
N ASP A 657 10.34 37.02 8.30
CA ASP A 657 9.08 36.59 7.70
C ASP A 657 8.99 37.16 6.27
N VAL A 658 8.71 36.30 5.29
CA VAL A 658 8.60 36.69 3.87
C VAL A 658 7.22 37.27 3.50
N GLY A 659 6.20 37.09 4.35
CA GLY A 659 4.83 37.51 4.09
C GLY A 659 4.19 36.85 2.85
N GLY A 660 3.14 37.48 2.33
CA GLY A 660 2.42 37.04 1.14
C GLY A 660 0.98 36.59 1.41
N GLU A 661 0.18 36.53 0.35
CA GLU A 661 -1.17 35.97 0.41
C GLU A 661 -1.12 34.44 0.38
N ARG A 662 -2.23 33.78 0.76
CA ARG A 662 -2.35 32.33 0.65
C ARG A 662 -2.33 31.95 -0.83
N TRP A 663 -1.41 31.06 -1.21
CA TRP A 663 -1.37 30.53 -2.57
C TRP A 663 -2.55 29.58 -2.83
N LEU A 664 -3.08 29.64 -4.05
CA LEU A 664 -4.15 28.75 -4.52
C LEU A 664 -3.67 27.96 -5.73
N TYR A 665 -4.13 26.72 -5.82
CA TYR A 665 -3.95 25.91 -7.01
C TYR A 665 -4.68 26.53 -8.20
N LYS A 666 -4.42 26.01 -9.40
CA LYS A 666 -5.16 26.39 -10.61
C LYS A 666 -5.91 25.19 -11.16
N TRP A 667 -7.16 25.41 -11.54
CA TRP A 667 -7.93 24.51 -12.39
C TRP A 667 -7.79 24.95 -13.84
N VAL A 668 -7.63 24.01 -14.78
CA VAL A 668 -7.60 24.31 -16.21
C VAL A 668 -8.79 23.69 -16.95
N THR A 669 -9.38 24.46 -17.87
CA THR A 669 -10.37 23.99 -18.83
C THR A 669 -9.84 24.23 -20.24
N TYR A 670 -9.81 23.18 -21.06
CA TYR A 670 -9.37 23.23 -22.44
C TYR A 670 -10.56 23.30 -23.40
N GLY A 671 -10.42 24.08 -24.47
CA GLY A 671 -11.34 24.09 -25.61
C GLY A 671 -11.11 22.91 -26.56
N LYS A 672 -11.70 22.97 -27.74
CA LYS A 672 -11.58 21.93 -28.77
C LYS A 672 -10.17 21.92 -29.36
N ASN A 673 -9.59 20.73 -29.53
CA ASN A 673 -8.40 20.53 -30.36
C ASN A 673 -8.77 20.59 -31.85
N LEU A 674 -8.39 21.67 -32.52
CA LEU A 674 -8.62 21.92 -33.95
C LEU A 674 -7.68 21.12 -34.84
N ALA A 675 -6.53 20.67 -34.31
CA ALA A 675 -5.54 19.88 -35.03
C ALA A 675 -5.88 18.38 -35.09
N GLU A 676 -6.76 17.88 -34.22
CA GLU A 676 -7.11 16.46 -34.18
C GLU A 676 -7.72 16.00 -35.53
N GLY A 677 -7.13 14.94 -36.09
CA GLY A 677 -7.49 14.34 -37.37
C GLY A 677 -7.08 15.15 -38.60
N LYS A 678 -6.35 16.26 -38.45
CA LYS A 678 -5.93 17.12 -39.57
C LYS A 678 -4.65 16.61 -40.23
N PRO A 679 -4.48 16.81 -41.55
CA PRO A 679 -3.24 16.45 -42.21
C PRO A 679 -2.11 17.38 -41.76
N TYR A 680 -0.89 16.84 -41.67
CA TYR A 680 0.32 17.63 -41.52
C TYR A 680 1.43 17.17 -42.47
N THR A 681 2.42 18.04 -42.61
CA THR A 681 3.69 17.75 -43.28
C THR A 681 4.81 17.80 -42.26
N CYS A 682 5.86 17.00 -42.45
CA CYS A 682 7.07 17.06 -41.64
C CYS A 682 8.30 17.13 -42.54
N THR A 683 9.15 18.14 -42.37
CA THR A 683 10.36 18.33 -43.21
C THR A 683 11.44 17.28 -42.96
N VAL A 684 11.43 16.65 -41.79
CA VAL A 684 12.35 15.56 -41.42
C VAL A 684 11.52 14.35 -40.99
N PRO A 685 11.57 13.22 -41.73
CA PRO A 685 10.85 12.02 -41.34
C PRO A 685 11.21 11.55 -39.93
N SER A 686 10.25 10.91 -39.25
CA SER A 686 10.48 10.31 -37.93
C SER A 686 11.49 9.16 -38.00
N GLU A 687 12.30 9.01 -36.97
CA GLU A 687 13.14 7.84 -36.75
C GLU A 687 12.27 6.58 -36.58
N THR A 688 12.73 5.43 -37.08
CA THR A 688 11.97 4.16 -37.02
C THR A 688 12.33 3.30 -35.80
N SER A 689 13.41 3.64 -35.09
CA SER A 689 13.83 2.95 -33.87
C SER A 689 12.74 2.98 -32.81
N TRP A 690 12.64 1.89 -32.02
CA TRP A 690 11.64 1.72 -30.96
C TRP A 690 10.17 1.85 -31.41
N GLY A 691 9.91 1.77 -32.73
CA GLY A 691 8.57 1.90 -33.31
C GLY A 691 8.08 3.33 -33.50
N ALA A 692 8.97 4.33 -33.41
CA ALA A 692 8.62 5.75 -33.58
C ALA A 692 8.34 6.17 -35.03
N GLY A 693 8.46 5.27 -36.01
CA GLY A 693 8.20 5.58 -37.41
C GLY A 693 6.77 6.07 -37.64
N ASP A 694 6.60 7.06 -38.52
CA ASP A 694 5.32 7.67 -38.87
C ASP A 694 5.16 7.71 -40.40
N PRO A 695 5.02 6.53 -41.05
CA PRO A 695 4.98 6.46 -42.51
C PRO A 695 3.71 7.09 -43.11
N ASP A 696 2.62 7.13 -42.34
CA ASP A 696 1.33 7.65 -42.77
C ASP A 696 1.15 9.15 -42.50
N GLY A 697 2.06 9.77 -41.73
CA GLY A 697 1.99 11.20 -41.38
C GLY A 697 0.76 11.54 -40.56
N LYS A 698 0.42 10.72 -39.56
CA LYS A 698 -0.83 10.85 -38.78
C LYS A 698 -0.64 10.94 -37.28
N LYS A 699 0.45 10.39 -36.74
CA LYS A 699 0.63 10.24 -35.29
C LYS A 699 0.48 11.55 -34.53
N LEU A 700 1.04 12.65 -35.03
CA LEU A 700 1.13 13.91 -34.28
C LEU A 700 -0.20 14.68 -34.16
N THR A 701 -1.23 14.22 -34.84
CA THR A 701 -2.57 14.82 -34.85
C THR A 701 -3.64 13.77 -34.65
N ASP A 702 -3.27 12.57 -34.20
CA ASP A 702 -4.22 11.48 -34.06
C ASP A 702 -5.02 11.58 -32.76
N GLY A 703 -4.78 12.58 -31.91
CA GLY A 703 -5.50 12.80 -30.66
C GLY A 703 -4.99 11.96 -29.49
N ILE A 704 -3.95 11.15 -29.66
CA ILE A 704 -3.34 10.32 -28.60
C ILE A 704 -2.21 11.11 -27.96
N VAL A 705 -2.49 11.70 -26.80
CA VAL A 705 -1.44 12.30 -25.97
C VAL A 705 -0.73 11.16 -25.22
N GLY A 706 0.57 11.05 -25.43
CA GLY A 706 1.41 10.00 -24.86
C GLY A 706 1.49 10.02 -23.32
N PRO A 707 2.06 8.97 -22.71
CA PRO A 707 2.10 8.81 -21.27
C PRO A 707 2.85 9.95 -20.57
N PRO A 708 2.49 10.27 -19.31
CA PRO A 708 3.15 11.31 -18.52
C PRO A 708 4.50 10.87 -17.89
N PHE A 709 4.92 9.63 -18.08
CA PHE A 709 6.22 9.09 -17.66
C PHE A 709 6.90 8.42 -18.88
N VAL A 710 8.14 7.98 -18.73
CA VAL A 710 8.94 7.42 -19.84
C VAL A 710 9.49 6.03 -19.64
N GLY A 711 9.65 5.32 -20.75
CA GLY A 711 10.29 4.01 -20.82
C GLY A 711 9.62 3.11 -21.87
N GLY A 712 10.15 1.90 -22.05
CA GLY A 712 9.47 0.82 -22.76
C GLY A 712 8.97 1.17 -24.18
N ILE A 713 7.64 1.22 -24.33
CA ILE A 713 6.95 1.37 -25.61
C ILE A 713 6.55 2.81 -25.96
N THR A 714 6.82 3.78 -25.09
CA THR A 714 6.41 5.19 -25.29
C THR A 714 6.76 5.74 -26.69
N PRO A 715 7.94 5.48 -27.28
CA PRO A 715 8.27 5.96 -28.62
C PRO A 715 7.31 5.47 -29.71
N LYS A 716 6.60 4.34 -29.52
CA LYS A 716 5.63 3.83 -30.51
C LYS A 716 4.47 4.78 -30.75
N PHE A 717 4.10 5.56 -29.73
CA PHE A 717 2.98 6.49 -29.77
C PHE A 717 3.37 7.88 -30.27
N GLY A 718 4.62 8.09 -30.70
CA GLY A 718 5.07 9.38 -31.20
C GLY A 718 6.03 9.28 -32.37
N ALA A 719 6.34 10.45 -32.93
CA ALA A 719 7.47 10.65 -33.83
C ALA A 719 8.73 10.95 -33.01
N ALA A 720 9.90 10.54 -33.50
CA ALA A 720 11.17 10.73 -32.83
C ALA A 720 12.21 11.37 -33.76
N TRP A 721 13.02 12.26 -33.20
CA TRP A 721 14.09 12.95 -33.92
C TRP A 721 15.35 13.08 -33.07
N LYS A 722 16.52 12.94 -33.69
CA LYS A 722 17.83 13.04 -33.04
C LYS A 722 18.26 14.49 -32.84
N GLN A 723 19.18 14.67 -31.91
CA GLN A 723 19.89 15.94 -31.73
C GLN A 723 20.49 16.43 -33.05
N GLY A 724 20.31 17.72 -33.34
CA GLY A 724 20.84 18.36 -34.55
C GLY A 724 19.91 18.32 -35.76
N GLN A 725 18.87 17.48 -35.76
CA GLN A 725 17.78 17.55 -36.74
C GLN A 725 16.91 18.79 -36.50
N ARG A 726 16.21 19.27 -37.55
CA ARG A 726 15.29 20.43 -37.47
C ARG A 726 13.94 20.12 -38.14
N PRO A 727 13.13 19.23 -37.55
CA PRO A 727 11.79 18.95 -38.08
C PRO A 727 10.89 20.17 -37.95
N GLU A 728 10.18 20.49 -39.03
CA GLU A 728 9.08 21.44 -39.03
C GLU A 728 7.79 20.66 -39.31
N VAL A 729 6.92 20.58 -38.31
CA VAL A 729 5.60 19.92 -38.42
C VAL A 729 4.57 20.99 -38.73
N THR A 730 4.05 21.03 -39.97
CA THR A 730 3.03 22.02 -40.38
C THR A 730 1.67 21.34 -40.54
N VAL A 731 0.73 21.66 -39.65
CA VAL A 731 -0.66 21.20 -39.65
C VAL A 731 -1.54 22.14 -40.48
N ASP A 732 -2.37 21.61 -41.39
CA ASP A 732 -3.42 22.37 -42.10
C ASP A 732 -4.78 22.14 -41.43
N LEU A 733 -5.31 23.17 -40.76
CA LEU A 733 -6.62 23.15 -40.10
C LEU A 733 -7.78 23.06 -41.11
N GLY A 734 -7.50 23.32 -42.40
CA GLY A 734 -8.43 23.27 -43.52
C GLY A 734 -9.10 24.61 -43.83
N LYS A 735 -9.24 25.47 -42.84
CA LYS A 735 -9.74 26.85 -42.97
C LYS A 735 -9.10 27.74 -41.90
N PRO A 736 -9.14 29.08 -42.05
CA PRO A 736 -8.74 29.98 -40.97
C PRO A 736 -9.63 29.78 -39.73
N GLU A 737 -9.00 29.50 -38.60
CA GLU A 737 -9.63 29.27 -37.30
C GLU A 737 -9.01 30.21 -36.24
N ALA A 738 -9.75 30.52 -35.19
CA ALA A 738 -9.22 31.24 -34.04
C ALA A 738 -8.46 30.27 -33.12
N CYS A 739 -7.13 30.44 -33.03
CA CYS A 739 -6.24 29.62 -32.23
C CYS A 739 -5.91 30.35 -30.92
N ALA A 740 -6.46 29.89 -29.79
CA ALA A 740 -6.28 30.51 -28.49
C ALA A 740 -5.07 29.97 -27.72
N ALA A 741 -4.65 28.73 -27.97
CA ALA A 741 -3.45 28.14 -27.39
C ALA A 741 -2.89 27.01 -28.26
N PHE A 742 -1.61 26.71 -28.06
CA PHE A 742 -0.91 25.61 -28.71
C PHE A 742 -0.39 24.68 -27.64
N ARG A 743 -0.44 23.36 -27.88
CA ARG A 743 0.13 22.38 -26.97
C ARG A 743 1.01 21.39 -27.71
N ILE A 744 1.97 20.83 -26.99
CA ILE A 744 2.82 19.78 -27.49
C ILE A 744 3.13 18.81 -26.35
N GLN A 745 2.86 17.53 -26.60
CA GLN A 745 3.36 16.48 -25.73
C GLN A 745 4.75 16.11 -26.19
N ILE A 746 5.72 16.37 -25.32
CA ILE A 746 7.07 15.86 -25.47
C ILE A 746 7.25 14.69 -24.52
N GLY A 747 7.64 13.54 -25.05
CA GLY A 747 8.17 12.45 -24.24
C GLY A 747 9.63 12.72 -23.87
N ALA A 748 10.14 12.07 -22.83
CA ALA A 748 11.52 12.26 -22.37
C ALA A 748 12.60 11.79 -23.33
N GLY A 749 12.27 11.22 -24.50
CA GLY A 749 13.29 10.98 -25.50
C GLY A 749 14.47 10.11 -24.98
N TRP A 750 15.71 10.38 -25.41
CA TRP A 750 16.91 9.78 -24.82
C TRP A 750 18.13 10.72 -24.90
N PRO A 751 18.88 10.94 -23.79
CA PRO A 751 18.64 10.42 -22.43
C PRO A 751 17.35 10.99 -21.80
N TRP A 752 16.83 10.29 -20.80
CA TRP A 752 15.61 10.71 -20.08
C TRP A 752 15.90 11.96 -19.26
N TRP A 753 15.23 13.06 -19.61
CA TRP A 753 15.27 14.33 -18.87
C TRP A 753 13.92 14.63 -18.24
N ASP A 754 14.00 15.20 -17.04
CA ASP A 754 12.90 15.56 -16.17
C ASP A 754 12.64 17.07 -16.20
N ALA A 755 11.43 17.47 -16.63
CA ALA A 755 11.05 18.87 -16.70
C ALA A 755 11.00 19.52 -15.31
N LEU A 756 10.65 18.76 -14.26
CA LEU A 756 10.65 19.24 -12.87
C LEU A 756 12.06 19.42 -12.28
N LYS A 757 13.12 19.08 -13.03
CA LYS A 757 14.52 19.39 -12.70
C LYS A 757 15.13 20.42 -13.65
N GLY A 758 14.34 20.93 -14.61
CA GLY A 758 14.82 21.87 -15.63
C GLY A 758 15.83 21.24 -16.57
N GLU A 759 15.83 19.92 -16.71
CA GLU A 759 16.78 19.19 -17.55
C GLU A 759 16.41 19.28 -19.05
N VAL A 760 15.14 19.53 -19.38
CA VAL A 760 14.66 19.60 -20.76
C VAL A 760 15.20 20.86 -21.45
N LYS A 761 16.11 20.67 -22.42
CA LYS A 761 16.72 21.76 -23.21
C LYS A 761 16.25 21.83 -24.67
N ASP A 762 15.27 21.00 -25.03
CA ASP A 762 14.63 21.02 -26.35
C ASP A 762 13.99 22.40 -26.61
N LYS A 763 13.87 22.80 -27.87
CA LYS A 763 13.21 24.05 -28.26
C LYS A 763 12.15 23.79 -29.31
N VAL A 764 10.98 24.41 -29.15
CA VAL A 764 9.90 24.35 -30.14
C VAL A 764 9.32 25.75 -30.29
N GLU A 765 9.41 26.29 -31.50
CA GLU A 765 8.76 27.53 -31.89
C GLU A 765 7.42 27.23 -32.56
N VAL A 766 6.39 28.02 -32.23
CA VAL A 766 5.12 27.97 -32.94
C VAL A 766 5.03 29.12 -33.92
N LEU A 767 4.74 28.78 -35.17
CA LEU A 767 4.58 29.68 -36.30
C LEU A 767 3.16 29.50 -36.86
N THR A 768 2.47 30.59 -37.20
CA THR A 768 1.12 30.54 -37.75
C THR A 768 1.02 31.26 -39.07
N SER A 769 0.18 30.77 -39.97
CA SER A 769 -0.08 31.36 -41.28
C SER A 769 -1.54 31.18 -41.69
N VAL A 770 -2.07 32.13 -42.47
CA VAL A 770 -3.39 32.01 -43.11
C VAL A 770 -3.26 31.41 -44.52
N ASP A 771 -2.17 31.70 -45.23
CA ASP A 771 -1.97 31.36 -46.64
C ASP A 771 -0.98 30.20 -46.87
N GLY A 772 -0.29 29.76 -45.82
CA GLY A 772 0.70 28.68 -45.86
C GLY A 772 2.05 29.11 -46.45
N LYS A 773 2.26 30.41 -46.67
CA LYS A 773 3.50 30.98 -47.24
C LYS A 773 4.17 31.90 -46.24
N GLU A 774 3.43 32.86 -45.70
CA GLU A 774 3.94 33.82 -44.72
C GLU A 774 3.62 33.32 -43.31
N PHE A 775 4.65 32.95 -42.56
CA PHE A 775 4.55 32.46 -41.19
C PHE A 775 4.99 33.53 -40.21
N ALA A 776 4.15 33.78 -39.20
CA ALA A 776 4.44 34.67 -38.09
C ALA A 776 4.68 33.87 -36.80
N SER A 777 5.75 34.18 -36.08
CA SER A 777 6.07 33.56 -34.78
C SER A 777 5.07 33.94 -33.71
N GLN A 778 4.64 32.94 -32.95
CA GLN A 778 3.81 33.05 -31.75
C GLN A 778 4.61 32.76 -30.46
N GLY A 779 5.94 32.58 -30.58
CA GLY A 779 6.85 32.33 -29.47
C GLY A 779 7.29 30.86 -29.34
N PHE A 780 8.00 30.59 -28.25
CA PHE A 780 8.57 29.29 -27.93
C PHE A 780 7.86 28.66 -26.74
N PHE A 781 7.73 27.32 -26.75
CA PHE A 781 7.31 26.59 -25.56
C PHE A 781 8.32 26.75 -24.42
N ASP A 782 7.82 26.90 -23.19
CA ASP A 782 8.61 26.78 -21.98
C ASP A 782 8.56 25.34 -21.48
N PHE A 783 9.72 24.69 -21.47
CA PHE A 783 9.88 23.33 -21.00
C PHE A 783 10.44 23.26 -19.57
N ASP A 784 10.74 24.39 -18.93
CA ASP A 784 11.16 24.45 -17.53
C ASP A 784 9.92 24.45 -16.62
N LEU A 785 9.45 23.26 -16.29
CA LEU A 785 8.21 23.07 -15.53
C LEU A 785 8.47 23.17 -14.02
N HIS A 786 7.63 23.94 -13.31
CA HIS A 786 7.60 23.99 -11.86
C HIS A 786 6.30 23.41 -11.31
N TRP A 787 6.32 22.91 -10.06
CA TRP A 787 5.14 22.32 -9.43
C TRP A 787 3.97 23.29 -9.35
N LYS A 788 4.23 24.56 -9.03
CA LYS A 788 3.20 25.62 -9.00
C LYS A 788 2.48 25.84 -10.33
N ASP A 789 3.06 25.40 -11.45
CA ASP A 789 2.53 25.61 -12.80
C ASP A 789 1.67 24.44 -13.28
N ILE A 790 1.68 23.31 -12.56
CA ILE A 790 0.86 22.13 -12.87
C ILE A 790 -0.57 22.35 -12.34
N PRO A 791 -1.61 22.32 -13.21
CA PRO A 791 -2.99 22.44 -12.77
C PRO A 791 -3.44 21.22 -11.95
N ILE A 792 -4.29 21.47 -10.95
CA ILE A 792 -4.70 20.47 -9.94
C ILE A 792 -5.41 19.27 -10.54
N ASN A 793 -6.10 19.46 -11.67
CA ASN A 793 -6.86 18.43 -12.37
C ASN A 793 -6.02 17.56 -13.32
N HIS A 794 -4.68 17.69 -13.35
CA HIS A 794 -3.78 16.71 -13.98
C HIS A 794 -3.31 15.61 -13.02
N PHE A 795 -3.67 15.69 -11.73
CA PHE A 795 -3.44 14.65 -10.71
C PHE A 795 -2.06 13.97 -10.80
N MET A 796 -0.95 14.72 -10.78
CA MET A 796 0.37 14.10 -10.89
C MET A 796 0.72 13.33 -9.60
N PRO A 797 1.27 12.10 -9.68
CA PRO A 797 1.74 11.41 -8.51
C PRO A 797 2.98 12.14 -7.97
N ASP A 798 3.05 12.19 -6.65
CA ASP A 798 3.94 13.06 -5.89
C ASP A 798 5.41 12.54 -5.88
N ASP A 799 5.80 11.67 -6.84
CA ASP A 799 7.15 11.10 -7.05
C ASP A 799 8.01 11.84 -8.09
N GLU A 800 7.64 13.11 -8.35
CA GLU A 800 8.58 14.20 -8.70
C GLU A 800 9.36 14.06 -10.00
N GLN A 801 8.85 13.35 -11.01
CA GLN A 801 9.42 13.43 -12.36
C GLN A 801 8.35 13.72 -13.41
N ALA A 802 8.46 14.86 -14.08
CA ALA A 802 7.67 15.17 -15.27
C ALA A 802 8.52 14.89 -16.50
N THR A 803 8.71 13.60 -16.78
CA THR A 803 9.54 13.13 -17.90
C THR A 803 8.73 13.10 -19.20
N GLY A 804 7.41 12.94 -19.14
CA GLY A 804 6.48 13.23 -20.24
C GLY A 804 5.45 14.26 -19.80
N PHE A 805 5.35 15.40 -20.49
CA PHE A 805 4.33 16.40 -20.15
C PHE A 805 3.78 17.06 -21.41
N ASN A 806 2.51 17.45 -21.36
CA ASN A 806 1.85 18.16 -22.45
C ASN A 806 1.89 19.67 -22.19
N HIS A 807 2.98 20.28 -22.68
CA HIS A 807 3.30 21.69 -22.50
C HIS A 807 2.33 22.58 -23.26
N THR A 808 2.13 23.80 -22.75
CA THR A 808 1.16 24.75 -23.28
C THR A 808 1.83 26.09 -23.57
N LEU A 809 1.60 26.63 -24.76
CA LEU A 809 1.96 27.98 -25.17
C LEU A 809 0.69 28.77 -25.44
N ILE A 810 0.53 29.91 -24.76
CA ILE A 810 -0.65 30.77 -24.88
C ILE A 810 -0.19 32.12 -25.47
N PRO A 811 -0.59 32.48 -26.70
CA PRO A 811 -0.29 33.79 -27.24
C PRO A 811 -1.03 34.89 -26.43
N PRO A 812 -0.54 36.15 -26.45
CA PRO A 812 -1.18 37.25 -25.71
C PRO A 812 -2.65 37.50 -26.07
N LYS A 813 -3.06 37.10 -27.28
CA LYS A 813 -4.43 37.08 -27.77
C LYS A 813 -4.61 35.92 -28.75
N PRO A 814 -5.83 35.39 -28.94
CA PRO A 814 -6.09 34.39 -29.97
C PRO A 814 -5.64 34.87 -31.36
N VAL A 815 -5.08 33.95 -32.15
CA VAL A 815 -4.49 34.22 -33.47
C VAL A 815 -5.31 33.50 -34.53
N THR A 816 -5.68 34.21 -35.60
CA THR A 816 -6.34 33.56 -36.75
C THR A 816 -5.30 32.86 -37.62
N ALA A 817 -5.43 31.54 -37.78
CA ALA A 817 -4.50 30.73 -38.56
C ALA A 817 -5.24 29.60 -39.28
N ARG A 818 -4.77 29.24 -40.48
CA ARG A 818 -5.12 27.98 -41.14
C ARG A 818 -4.00 26.96 -41.01
N TYR A 819 -2.76 27.42 -41.10
CA TYR A 819 -1.56 26.60 -40.99
C TYR A 819 -0.86 26.90 -39.68
N VAL A 820 -0.57 25.86 -38.92
CA VAL A 820 0.20 25.96 -37.66
C VAL A 820 1.43 25.09 -37.78
N ARG A 821 2.61 25.69 -37.64
CA ARG A 821 3.90 25.03 -37.76
C ARG A 821 4.60 24.99 -36.41
N PHE A 822 5.03 23.79 -36.02
CA PHE A 822 5.88 23.53 -34.87
C PHE A 822 7.30 23.31 -35.40
N ALA A 823 8.16 24.32 -35.24
CA ALA A 823 9.56 24.24 -35.62
C ALA A 823 10.38 23.71 -34.43
N ILE A 824 10.80 22.46 -34.52
CA ILE A 824 11.37 21.69 -33.42
C ILE A 824 12.90 21.65 -33.56
N THR A 825 13.60 21.88 -32.46
CA THR A 825 15.06 21.75 -32.34
C THR A 825 15.37 20.82 -31.15
N PRO A 826 15.55 19.52 -31.40
CA PRO A 826 15.91 18.55 -30.37
C PRO A 826 17.32 18.80 -29.83
N ALA A 827 17.45 18.83 -28.51
CA ALA A 827 18.75 18.81 -27.80
C ALA A 827 19.16 17.39 -27.38
N ARG A 828 18.24 16.44 -27.49
CA ARG A 828 18.39 14.99 -27.27
C ARG A 828 17.71 14.23 -28.40
N ILE A 829 17.64 12.90 -28.33
CA ILE A 829 16.59 12.21 -29.09
C ILE A 829 15.28 12.67 -28.46
N LEU A 830 14.43 13.39 -29.19
CA LEU A 830 13.16 13.91 -28.71
C LEU A 830 12.02 13.11 -29.33
N THR A 831 11.07 12.68 -28.51
CA THR A 831 9.81 12.08 -28.98
C THR A 831 8.66 13.05 -28.79
N VAL A 832 7.80 13.19 -29.79
CA VAL A 832 6.55 13.97 -29.73
C VAL A 832 5.40 13.03 -30.07
N SER A 833 4.42 12.90 -29.17
CA SER A 833 3.23 12.08 -29.47
C SER A 833 2.13 12.90 -30.13
N GLU A 834 1.97 14.17 -29.74
CA GLU A 834 0.83 14.97 -30.18
C GLU A 834 1.21 16.46 -30.23
N VAL A 835 0.72 17.16 -31.25
CA VAL A 835 0.61 18.62 -31.30
C VAL A 835 -0.86 19.03 -31.31
N GLN A 836 -1.21 20.04 -30.52
CA GLN A 836 -2.61 20.49 -30.38
C GLN A 836 -2.73 21.97 -30.66
N VAL A 837 -3.86 22.34 -31.25
CA VAL A 837 -4.26 23.74 -31.49
C VAL A 837 -5.63 23.91 -30.84
N LEU A 838 -5.71 24.67 -29.76
CA LEU A 838 -6.95 24.83 -29.00
C LEU A 838 -7.67 26.12 -29.41
N ASP A 839 -9.00 26.05 -29.55
CA ASP A 839 -9.85 27.23 -29.76
C ASP A 839 -10.12 28.02 -28.46
N GLY A 840 -9.79 27.45 -27.30
CA GLY A 840 -9.95 28.07 -25.99
C GLY A 840 -9.07 27.42 -24.91
N ILE A 841 -8.71 28.20 -23.90
CA ILE A 841 -8.12 27.72 -22.65
C ILE A 841 -8.46 28.70 -21.53
N LYS A 842 -8.77 28.17 -20.34
CA LYS A 842 -9.11 28.98 -19.16
C LYS A 842 -8.46 28.41 -17.91
N PHE A 843 -7.83 29.28 -17.12
CA PHE A 843 -7.30 28.95 -15.80
C PHE A 843 -8.10 29.69 -14.73
N GLU A 844 -8.43 28.99 -13.65
CA GLU A 844 -9.18 29.55 -12.52
C GLU A 844 -8.49 29.18 -11.21
N PRO A 845 -8.40 30.09 -10.22
CA PRO A 845 -7.94 29.74 -8.89
C PRO A 845 -8.82 28.64 -8.28
N PHE A 846 -8.20 27.70 -7.57
CA PHE A 846 -8.85 26.55 -6.97
C PHE A 846 -8.34 26.33 -5.55
N ASP A 847 -9.25 26.39 -4.57
CA ASP A 847 -8.96 26.06 -3.17
C ASP A 847 -9.38 24.61 -2.91
N LEU A 848 -8.49 23.84 -2.26
CA LEU A 848 -8.80 22.47 -1.79
C LEU A 848 -9.64 22.45 -0.49
N ARG A 849 -9.87 23.64 0.10
CA ARG A 849 -10.81 23.89 1.21
C ARG A 849 -10.61 22.98 2.42
N ILE A 850 -9.38 22.83 2.89
CA ILE A 850 -9.10 22.07 4.12
C ILE A 850 -9.70 22.80 5.34
N ALA A 851 -10.46 22.06 6.16
CA ALA A 851 -10.94 22.54 7.45
C ALA A 851 -9.95 22.20 8.56
N LEU A 852 -9.69 23.16 9.44
CA LEU A 852 -8.91 22.93 10.66
C LEU A 852 -9.79 22.31 11.77
N PRO A 853 -9.21 21.68 12.80
CA PRO A 853 -9.98 20.92 13.80
C PRO A 853 -11.01 21.74 14.59
N ASP A 854 -10.74 23.03 14.82
CA ASP A 854 -11.61 23.97 15.54
C ASP A 854 -12.55 24.77 14.62
N GLU A 855 -12.53 24.53 13.30
CA GLU A 855 -13.52 25.07 12.37
C GLU A 855 -14.75 24.18 12.33
N THR A 856 -15.91 24.73 12.70
CA THR A 856 -17.19 24.02 12.56
C THR A 856 -17.55 23.86 11.09
N PRO A 857 -18.18 22.73 10.70
CA PRO A 857 -18.80 22.60 9.38
C PRO A 857 -19.77 23.76 9.17
N ALA A 858 -19.77 24.36 7.97
CA ALA A 858 -20.81 25.33 7.65
C ALA A 858 -22.16 24.62 7.84
N ALA A 859 -23.07 25.20 8.63
CA ALA A 859 -24.38 24.61 8.85
C ALA A 859 -24.98 24.24 7.48
N PRO A 860 -25.48 23.00 7.29
CA PRO A 860 -26.04 22.61 6.00
C PRO A 860 -27.15 23.60 5.62
N ARG A 861 -27.09 24.15 4.41
CA ARG A 861 -28.27 24.76 3.78
C ARG A 861 -29.25 23.61 3.54
N SER A 862 -30.08 23.34 4.53
CA SER A 862 -31.20 22.39 4.58
C SER A 862 -31.13 21.23 3.56
N GLU A 863 -30.45 20.16 3.95
CA GLU A 863 -30.82 18.81 3.52
C GLU A 863 -31.23 18.04 4.78
N ALA A 864 -32.36 17.34 4.68
CA ALA A 864 -33.07 16.72 5.79
C ALA A 864 -32.20 15.70 6.56
N PRO A 865 -32.42 15.53 7.88
CA PRO A 865 -31.62 14.63 8.70
C PRO A 865 -31.84 13.18 8.28
N VAL A 866 -30.77 12.45 7.97
CA VAL A 866 -30.79 10.99 7.95
C VAL A 866 -30.73 10.53 9.41
N ALA A 867 -31.89 10.19 9.96
CA ALA A 867 -32.01 9.71 11.33
C ALA A 867 -31.37 8.32 11.48
N SER A 868 -30.48 8.20 12.47
CA SER A 868 -30.01 6.93 13.01
C SER A 868 -31.13 6.26 13.81
N GLY A 869 -31.67 5.14 13.32
CA GLY A 869 -32.46 4.21 14.13
C GLY A 869 -33.71 3.62 13.46
N VAL A 870 -33.70 2.28 13.39
CA VAL A 870 -34.83 1.33 13.31
C VAL A 870 -35.34 0.89 11.91
N ALA A 871 -35.17 -0.42 11.69
CA ALA A 871 -35.90 -1.38 10.86
C ALA A 871 -36.23 -0.99 9.40
N ALA A 872 -35.46 -1.56 8.47
CA ALA A 872 -35.84 -1.65 7.06
C ALA A 872 -37.10 -2.51 6.90
N ALA A 873 -38.24 -1.88 6.63
CA ALA A 873 -39.36 -2.54 6.00
C ALA A 873 -38.96 -2.86 4.54
N ALA A 874 -38.92 -4.15 4.22
CA ALA A 874 -38.63 -4.64 2.88
C ALA A 874 -39.79 -4.30 1.94
N GLU A 875 -39.51 -3.57 0.86
CA GLU A 875 -40.37 -3.55 -0.32
C GLU A 875 -39.87 -4.63 -1.30
N ALA A 876 -40.80 -5.46 -1.76
CA ALA A 876 -40.54 -6.66 -2.52
C ALA A 876 -40.08 -6.35 -3.96
N ALA A 877 -38.94 -6.94 -4.34
CA ALA A 877 -38.50 -7.00 -5.73
C ALA A 877 -39.51 -7.81 -6.58
N PRO A 878 -39.72 -7.46 -7.87
CA PRO A 878 -40.52 -8.27 -8.79
C PRO A 878 -39.90 -9.67 -8.94
N GLY A 879 -40.77 -10.68 -8.92
CA GLY A 879 -40.40 -12.09 -8.78
C GLY A 879 -39.53 -12.67 -9.90
N PRO A 880 -38.84 -13.79 -9.61
CA PRO A 880 -37.91 -14.42 -10.54
C PRO A 880 -38.65 -15.07 -11.73
N PRO A 881 -38.10 -15.05 -12.96
CA PRO A 881 -38.53 -15.97 -13.99
C PRO A 881 -38.21 -17.42 -13.59
N ALA A 882 -39.06 -18.33 -14.06
CA ALA A 882 -39.17 -19.72 -13.63
C ALA A 882 -37.86 -20.53 -13.62
N VAL A 883 -37.75 -21.37 -12.59
CA VAL A 883 -36.71 -22.38 -12.36
C VAL A 883 -36.65 -23.35 -13.54
N GLY A 884 -35.55 -23.27 -14.31
CA GLY A 884 -35.04 -24.40 -15.08
C GLY A 884 -34.31 -25.38 -14.14
N PRO A 885 -34.23 -26.68 -14.49
CA PRO A 885 -33.87 -27.73 -13.55
C PRO A 885 -32.47 -27.52 -12.97
N THR A 886 -32.40 -27.56 -11.64
CA THR A 886 -31.18 -27.82 -10.87
C THR A 886 -30.57 -29.17 -11.28
N GLU A 887 -29.33 -29.15 -11.76
CA GLU A 887 -28.41 -30.26 -11.60
C GLU A 887 -27.04 -29.76 -11.08
N ALA A 888 -26.71 -30.27 -9.88
CA ALA A 888 -25.41 -30.67 -9.36
C ALA A 888 -24.21 -29.69 -9.35
N ILE A 889 -23.89 -29.25 -8.12
CA ILE A 889 -22.57 -29.11 -7.46
C ILE A 889 -21.32 -29.27 -8.35
N ALA A 890 -20.43 -28.26 -8.29
CA ALA A 890 -18.99 -28.37 -8.55
C ALA A 890 -18.19 -28.18 -7.22
N PRO A 891 -17.01 -28.79 -7.07
CA PRO A 891 -16.70 -29.69 -5.96
C PRO A 891 -15.77 -29.08 -4.88
N PRO A 892 -15.35 -29.82 -3.82
CA PRO A 892 -14.36 -29.39 -2.82
C PRO A 892 -13.04 -28.96 -3.50
N PRO A 893 -12.05 -28.35 -2.80
CA PRO A 893 -10.74 -28.08 -3.41
C PRO A 893 -10.25 -29.37 -4.06
N GLU A 894 -10.15 -29.35 -5.38
CA GLU A 894 -9.91 -30.57 -6.14
C GLU A 894 -8.60 -31.16 -5.62
N ALA A 895 -8.64 -32.41 -5.13
CA ALA A 895 -7.43 -33.10 -4.72
C ALA A 895 -6.45 -33.02 -5.89
N ALA A 896 -5.19 -32.63 -5.62
CA ALA A 896 -4.20 -32.45 -6.67
C ALA A 896 -4.20 -33.66 -7.62
N PRO A 897 -4.22 -33.46 -8.94
CA PRO A 897 -4.51 -34.53 -9.89
C PRO A 897 -3.45 -35.62 -9.80
N ARG A 898 -3.90 -36.87 -9.95
CA ARG A 898 -3.02 -38.05 -9.93
C ARG A 898 -3.05 -38.72 -11.30
N LEU A 899 -1.89 -39.02 -11.86
CA LEU A 899 -1.76 -39.75 -13.12
C LEU A 899 -0.91 -41.00 -12.89
N LYS A 900 -1.51 -42.18 -13.02
CA LYS A 900 -0.77 -43.44 -12.96
C LYS A 900 0.03 -43.62 -14.23
N VAL A 901 1.35 -43.76 -14.14
CA VAL A 901 2.25 -43.85 -15.31
C VAL A 901 2.34 -45.28 -15.83
N ASN A 902 1.94 -45.48 -17.09
CA ASN A 902 1.96 -46.78 -17.76
C ASN A 902 3.36 -47.11 -18.29
N ARG A 903 3.66 -48.42 -18.37
CA ARG A 903 4.85 -48.90 -19.07
C ARG A 903 4.60 -48.90 -20.58
N VAL A 904 5.59 -48.44 -21.35
CA VAL A 904 5.61 -48.55 -22.81
C VAL A 904 6.47 -49.74 -23.21
N ALA A 905 6.08 -50.46 -24.27
CA ALA A 905 6.77 -51.67 -24.71
C ALA A 905 8.06 -51.37 -25.50
N GLN A 906 8.08 -50.23 -26.19
CA GLN A 906 9.23 -49.72 -26.94
C GLN A 906 9.36 -48.22 -26.68
N PRO A 907 10.58 -47.67 -26.64
CA PRO A 907 10.79 -46.24 -26.46
C PRO A 907 10.23 -45.44 -27.66
N PRO A 908 9.60 -44.28 -27.44
CA PRO A 908 9.26 -43.36 -28.54
C PRO A 908 10.53 -42.78 -29.17
N LYS A 909 10.44 -42.42 -30.45
CA LYS A 909 11.42 -41.59 -31.12
C LYS A 909 11.13 -40.14 -30.73
N ILE A 910 12.13 -39.48 -30.14
CA ILE A 910 11.98 -38.09 -29.68
C ILE A 910 12.29 -37.15 -30.86
N ASP A 911 11.28 -36.83 -31.66
CA ASP A 911 11.38 -35.93 -32.81
C ASP A 911 10.32 -34.82 -32.85
N GLY A 912 9.48 -34.76 -31.83
CA GLY A 912 8.40 -33.80 -31.65
C GLY A 912 7.09 -34.23 -32.32
N VAL A 913 6.98 -35.43 -32.90
CA VAL A 913 5.78 -35.94 -33.57
C VAL A 913 5.23 -37.14 -32.83
N LEU A 914 4.03 -37.03 -32.26
CA LEU A 914 3.43 -38.09 -31.43
C LEU A 914 2.75 -39.20 -32.27
N ASP A 915 3.43 -39.77 -33.25
CA ASP A 915 2.92 -40.86 -34.10
C ASP A 915 3.38 -42.28 -33.68
N ASP A 916 4.33 -42.36 -32.74
CA ASP A 916 4.81 -43.62 -32.19
C ASP A 916 3.75 -44.38 -31.38
N LYS A 917 3.79 -45.71 -31.48
CA LYS A 917 2.92 -46.61 -30.71
C LYS A 917 3.08 -46.43 -29.19
N ALA A 918 4.23 -45.96 -28.71
CA ALA A 918 4.49 -45.70 -27.30
C ALA A 918 3.48 -44.69 -26.71
N TRP A 919 3.10 -43.65 -27.44
CA TRP A 919 2.16 -42.62 -26.96
C TRP A 919 0.73 -43.13 -26.81
N SER A 920 0.35 -44.13 -27.61
CA SER A 920 -0.94 -44.84 -27.44
C SER A 920 -0.98 -45.73 -26.18
N GLN A 921 0.19 -46.10 -25.62
CA GLN A 921 0.34 -46.91 -24.41
C GLN A 921 0.57 -46.05 -23.16
N ALA A 922 1.10 -44.84 -23.35
CA ALA A 922 1.35 -43.87 -22.30
C ALA A 922 0.05 -43.41 -21.62
N SER A 923 0.19 -42.91 -20.41
CA SER A 923 -0.93 -42.35 -19.66
C SER A 923 -1.19 -40.92 -20.13
N GLY A 924 -2.40 -40.63 -20.58
CA GLY A 924 -2.80 -39.32 -21.11
C GLY A 924 -3.73 -38.55 -20.18
N THR A 925 -3.65 -37.22 -20.22
CA THR A 925 -4.63 -36.31 -19.61
C THR A 925 -4.75 -35.01 -20.41
N SER A 926 -5.93 -34.41 -20.40
CA SER A 926 -6.22 -33.11 -21.01
C SER A 926 -6.83 -32.10 -20.02
N THR A 927 -6.80 -32.39 -18.73
CA THR A 927 -7.49 -31.65 -17.67
C THR A 927 -6.72 -30.41 -17.20
N PHE A 928 -6.05 -29.72 -18.13
CA PHE A 928 -5.31 -28.51 -17.80
C PHE A 928 -6.28 -27.43 -17.31
N ARG A 929 -5.78 -26.56 -16.43
CA ARG A 929 -6.52 -25.43 -15.86
C ARG A 929 -5.65 -24.20 -15.89
N GLN A 930 -6.25 -23.04 -16.12
CA GLN A 930 -5.57 -21.77 -15.94
C GLN A 930 -5.14 -21.58 -14.48
N THR A 931 -4.23 -20.63 -14.23
CA THR A 931 -3.77 -20.29 -12.86
C THR A 931 -4.94 -20.05 -11.89
N ASN A 932 -6.03 -19.46 -12.36
CA ASN A 932 -7.24 -19.16 -11.57
C ASN A 932 -8.19 -20.36 -11.38
N GLY A 933 -7.92 -21.50 -12.01
CA GLY A 933 -8.75 -22.71 -11.97
C GLY A 933 -9.77 -22.85 -13.10
N GLU A 934 -9.84 -21.89 -14.02
CA GLU A 934 -10.76 -21.94 -15.17
C GLU A 934 -10.23 -22.89 -16.28
N GLU A 935 -11.09 -23.27 -17.21
CA GLU A 935 -10.69 -24.04 -18.40
C GLU A 935 -9.75 -23.22 -19.29
N PRO A 936 -8.72 -23.83 -19.89
CA PRO A 936 -7.82 -23.14 -20.80
C PRO A 936 -8.56 -22.77 -22.08
N THR A 937 -8.24 -21.61 -22.67
CA THR A 937 -8.92 -21.21 -23.92
C THR A 937 -8.44 -21.97 -25.16
N ALA A 938 -7.37 -22.76 -25.01
CA ALA A 938 -6.92 -23.74 -25.99
C ALA A 938 -6.49 -25.04 -25.28
N MET A 939 -6.89 -26.17 -25.84
CA MET A 939 -6.65 -27.49 -25.23
C MET A 939 -5.15 -27.79 -25.16
N THR A 940 -4.74 -28.43 -24.06
CA THR A 940 -3.38 -28.97 -23.89
C THR A 940 -3.49 -30.41 -23.40
N ARG A 941 -2.69 -31.31 -23.98
CA ARG A 941 -2.63 -32.72 -23.56
C ARG A 941 -1.24 -33.06 -23.05
N LEU A 942 -1.20 -33.85 -21.99
CA LEU A 942 0.01 -34.41 -21.39
C LEU A 942 -0.02 -35.93 -21.52
N TYR A 943 1.08 -36.50 -21.96
CA TYR A 943 1.33 -37.93 -22.03
C TYR A 943 2.54 -38.28 -21.17
N VAL A 944 2.43 -39.32 -20.36
CA VAL A 944 3.54 -39.82 -19.51
C VAL A 944 3.63 -41.33 -19.62
N GLY A 945 4.78 -41.83 -20.06
CA GLY A 945 5.10 -43.25 -20.17
C GLY A 945 6.46 -43.55 -19.57
N GLN A 946 6.77 -44.82 -19.34
CA GLN A 946 8.07 -45.22 -18.81
C GLN A 946 8.50 -46.60 -19.30
N ASP A 947 9.81 -46.86 -19.28
CA ASP A 947 10.36 -48.20 -19.44
C ASP A 947 11.56 -48.41 -18.52
N GLN A 948 12.33 -49.48 -18.76
CA GLN A 948 13.52 -49.75 -17.97
C GLN A 948 14.68 -48.77 -18.20
N GLN A 949 14.59 -47.81 -19.11
CA GLN A 949 15.68 -46.91 -19.48
C GLN A 949 15.37 -45.45 -19.16
N ALA A 950 14.12 -45.01 -19.34
CA ALA A 950 13.75 -43.61 -19.14
C ALA A 950 12.29 -43.40 -18.72
N LEU A 951 12.02 -42.18 -18.25
CA LEU A 951 10.69 -41.57 -18.20
C LEU A 951 10.47 -40.78 -19.49
N TYR A 952 9.34 -41.00 -20.15
CA TYR A 952 8.95 -40.28 -21.37
C TYR A 952 7.78 -39.35 -21.07
N VAL A 953 7.89 -38.09 -21.48
CA VAL A 953 6.85 -37.07 -21.32
C VAL A 953 6.60 -36.41 -22.68
N ALA A 954 5.35 -36.22 -23.06
CA ALA A 954 5.01 -35.40 -24.22
C ALA A 954 3.87 -34.43 -23.88
N VAL A 955 3.90 -33.26 -24.51
CA VAL A 955 2.87 -32.24 -24.36
C VAL A 955 2.43 -31.75 -25.74
N GLU A 956 1.12 -31.89 -26.03
CA GLU A 956 0.51 -31.33 -27.24
C GLU A 956 -0.23 -30.04 -26.89
N CYS A 957 0.15 -28.95 -27.55
CA CYS A 957 -0.38 -27.62 -27.35
C CYS A 957 -1.25 -27.21 -28.55
N PHE A 958 -2.55 -27.46 -28.48
CA PHE A 958 -3.48 -27.10 -29.55
C PHE A 958 -3.73 -25.59 -29.58
N ASP A 959 -3.97 -25.04 -30.76
CA ASP A 959 -4.40 -23.65 -30.97
C ASP A 959 -5.06 -23.47 -32.34
N THR A 960 -5.62 -22.28 -32.63
CA THR A 960 -6.12 -22.00 -33.98
C THR A 960 -4.94 -21.86 -34.97
N PRO A 961 -5.13 -22.16 -36.27
CA PRO A 961 -4.05 -22.00 -37.25
C PRO A 961 -3.42 -20.60 -37.28
N GLU A 962 -4.22 -19.56 -37.02
CA GLU A 962 -3.73 -18.18 -36.96
C GLU A 962 -2.83 -17.92 -35.74
N ALA A 963 -3.14 -18.55 -34.61
CA ALA A 963 -2.35 -18.45 -33.40
C ALA A 963 -1.06 -19.28 -33.50
N ILE A 964 -1.14 -20.48 -34.08
CA ILE A 964 0.05 -21.31 -34.39
C ILE A 964 1.01 -20.56 -35.32
N ALA A 965 0.50 -19.84 -36.32
CA ALA A 965 1.32 -19.02 -37.21
C ALA A 965 2.00 -17.81 -36.52
N ARG A 966 1.65 -17.52 -35.26
CA ARG A 966 2.10 -16.34 -34.50
C ARG A 966 2.75 -16.71 -33.16
N LEU A 967 3.16 -17.97 -32.97
CA LEU A 967 3.87 -18.39 -31.76
C LEU A 967 5.09 -17.50 -31.51
N LYS A 968 5.25 -17.07 -30.27
CA LYS A 968 6.36 -16.25 -29.78
C LYS A 968 7.49 -17.17 -29.32
N ALA A 969 8.65 -17.07 -29.96
CA ALA A 969 9.86 -17.77 -29.54
C ALA A 969 11.12 -16.92 -29.79
N ARG A 970 11.30 -15.92 -28.91
CA ARG A 970 12.36 -14.91 -28.95
C ARG A 970 13.68 -15.44 -28.39
N VAL A 971 13.61 -16.36 -27.42
CA VAL A 971 14.80 -16.97 -26.84
C VAL A 971 15.33 -18.03 -27.80
N THR A 972 16.63 -17.94 -28.08
CA THR A 972 17.32 -18.74 -29.13
C THR A 972 18.51 -19.52 -28.61
N ARG A 973 18.84 -19.36 -27.32
CA ARG A 973 19.99 -20.00 -26.68
C ARG A 973 19.52 -20.74 -25.45
N HIS A 974 20.08 -21.93 -25.26
CA HIS A 974 19.88 -22.71 -24.06
C HIS A 974 20.25 -21.88 -22.82
N ASP A 975 19.44 -21.99 -21.77
CA ASP A 975 19.65 -21.36 -20.45
C ASP A 975 19.65 -19.82 -20.42
N ALA A 976 19.22 -19.19 -21.52
CA ALA A 976 19.00 -17.75 -21.56
C ALA A 976 17.77 -17.33 -20.74
N ASP A 977 17.88 -16.20 -20.06
CA ASP A 977 16.79 -15.64 -19.27
C ASP A 977 15.58 -15.27 -20.14
N GLY A 978 14.39 -15.41 -19.58
CA GLY A 978 13.14 -15.01 -20.23
C GLY A 978 12.48 -16.09 -21.09
N LEU A 979 12.92 -17.36 -21.07
CA LEU A 979 12.28 -18.44 -21.84
C LEU A 979 10.79 -18.62 -21.50
N TYR A 980 10.39 -18.36 -20.25
CA TYR A 980 9.00 -18.38 -19.80
C TYR A 980 8.12 -17.29 -20.47
N GLU A 981 8.71 -16.29 -21.13
CA GLU A 981 8.00 -15.26 -21.89
C GLU A 981 7.70 -15.67 -23.35
N ASP A 982 8.19 -16.83 -23.78
CA ASP A 982 7.89 -17.47 -25.05
C ASP A 982 6.71 -18.46 -24.91
N ASP A 983 6.08 -18.83 -26.03
CA ASP A 983 5.20 -19.98 -26.10
C ASP A 983 6.01 -21.24 -25.76
N SER A 984 5.82 -21.73 -24.55
CA SER A 984 6.70 -22.70 -23.90
C SER A 984 5.94 -23.70 -23.03
N VAL A 985 6.57 -24.84 -22.79
CA VAL A 985 6.14 -25.86 -21.83
C VAL A 985 7.20 -25.99 -20.76
N GLU A 986 6.77 -26.02 -19.50
CA GLU A 986 7.61 -26.27 -18.33
C GLU A 986 7.17 -27.56 -17.63
N LEU A 987 8.15 -28.38 -17.27
CA LEU A 987 7.96 -29.61 -16.51
C LEU A 987 8.65 -29.45 -15.15
N PHE A 988 7.88 -29.69 -14.09
CA PHE A 988 8.38 -29.70 -12.71
C PHE A 988 8.36 -31.14 -12.21
N LEU A 989 9.53 -31.71 -11.93
CA LEU A 989 9.66 -33.11 -11.52
C LEU A 989 10.28 -33.18 -10.13
N ASP A 990 9.57 -33.75 -9.16
CA ASP A 990 10.10 -34.08 -7.83
C ASP A 990 10.06 -35.60 -7.62
N PRO A 991 11.17 -36.29 -7.97
CA PRO A 991 11.30 -37.72 -7.80
C PRO A 991 11.29 -38.20 -6.36
N ALA A 992 11.57 -37.32 -5.39
CA ALA A 992 11.59 -37.67 -3.98
C ALA A 992 10.20 -37.52 -3.33
N GLY A 993 9.26 -36.84 -3.99
CA GLY A 993 7.90 -36.62 -3.52
C GLY A 993 7.79 -35.75 -2.28
N ARG A 994 8.80 -34.91 -2.00
CA ARG A 994 8.89 -34.10 -0.76
C ARG A 994 8.22 -32.73 -0.87
N ARG A 995 7.87 -32.28 -2.08
CA ARG A 995 7.26 -30.97 -2.35
C ARG A 995 8.11 -29.79 -1.86
N THR A 996 9.42 -29.94 -1.77
CA THR A 996 10.36 -28.90 -1.31
C THR A 996 11.52 -28.66 -2.28
N SER A 997 11.93 -29.69 -3.02
CA SER A 997 12.96 -29.63 -4.06
C SER A 997 12.47 -30.32 -5.33
N TYR A 998 12.84 -29.82 -6.50
CA TYR A 998 12.41 -30.38 -7.79
C TYR A 998 13.36 -29.97 -8.91
N TYR A 999 13.33 -30.72 -10.01
CA TYR A 999 13.92 -30.34 -11.28
C TYR A 999 12.91 -29.56 -12.09
N GLN A 1000 13.36 -28.53 -12.79
CA GLN A 1000 12.57 -27.79 -13.77
C GLN A 1000 13.24 -27.91 -15.13
N VAL A 1001 12.45 -28.26 -16.13
CA VAL A 1001 12.87 -28.28 -17.54
C VAL A 1001 11.83 -27.51 -18.34
N MET A 1002 12.27 -26.50 -19.08
CA MET A 1002 11.44 -25.69 -19.96
C MET A 1002 11.88 -25.87 -21.41
N VAL A 1003 10.93 -25.83 -22.35
CA VAL A 1003 11.21 -25.79 -23.79
C VAL A 1003 10.24 -24.83 -24.48
N ASN A 1004 10.74 -23.97 -25.37
CA ASN A 1004 9.87 -23.17 -26.23
C ASN A 1004 9.51 -23.91 -27.53
N CYS A 1005 8.57 -23.36 -28.31
CA CYS A 1005 8.14 -23.97 -29.58
C CYS A 1005 9.22 -24.04 -30.68
N ARG A 1006 10.46 -23.58 -30.42
CA ARG A 1006 11.63 -23.76 -31.30
C ARG A 1006 12.60 -24.84 -30.80
N GLY A 1007 12.28 -25.53 -29.71
CA GLY A 1007 13.16 -26.55 -29.12
C GLY A 1007 14.30 -25.98 -28.28
N VAL A 1008 14.26 -24.70 -27.91
CA VAL A 1008 15.27 -24.10 -27.02
C VAL A 1008 14.92 -24.43 -25.57
N THR A 1009 15.88 -24.98 -24.83
CA THR A 1009 15.67 -25.45 -23.46
C THR A 1009 16.22 -24.50 -22.40
N TRP A 1010 15.64 -24.57 -21.22
CA TRP A 1010 16.20 -24.01 -19.98
C TRP A 1010 15.98 -25.04 -18.89
N ASP A 1011 16.97 -25.28 -18.05
CA ASP A 1011 16.84 -26.26 -16.97
C ASP A 1011 17.57 -25.88 -15.69
N ALA A 1012 17.03 -26.35 -14.56
CA ALA A 1012 17.60 -26.08 -13.24
C ALA A 1012 17.14 -27.10 -12.21
N PHE A 1013 17.97 -27.31 -11.18
CA PHE A 1013 17.55 -27.94 -9.94
C PHE A 1013 17.15 -26.87 -8.92
N HIS A 1014 16.03 -27.07 -8.23
CA HIS A 1014 15.59 -26.20 -7.15
C HIS A 1014 15.76 -26.93 -5.83
N SER A 1015 16.75 -26.53 -5.02
CA SER A 1015 16.90 -27.03 -3.64
C SER A 1015 15.84 -26.46 -2.69
N THR A 1016 15.30 -25.29 -3.04
CA THR A 1016 14.17 -24.62 -2.41
C THR A 1016 13.32 -23.94 -3.49
N PRO A 1017 12.00 -23.79 -3.32
CA PRO A 1017 11.12 -23.30 -4.39
C PRO A 1017 11.52 -21.90 -4.88
N GLY A 1018 11.64 -21.74 -6.21
CA GLY A 1018 11.96 -20.45 -6.83
C GLY A 1018 13.44 -20.03 -6.77
N ASN A 1019 14.32 -20.87 -6.23
CA ASN A 1019 15.77 -20.64 -6.23
C ASN A 1019 16.46 -21.61 -7.22
N PRO A 1020 16.76 -21.19 -8.46
CA PRO A 1020 17.30 -22.09 -9.48
C PRO A 1020 18.81 -22.31 -9.31
N ASP A 1021 19.24 -23.56 -9.22
CA ASP A 1021 20.61 -24.02 -9.41
C ASP A 1021 20.78 -24.52 -10.85
N ARG A 1022 21.30 -23.65 -11.71
CA ARG A 1022 21.60 -23.93 -13.12
C ARG A 1022 22.91 -24.70 -13.33
N SER A 1023 23.57 -25.16 -12.26
CA SER A 1023 24.74 -26.05 -12.41
C SER A 1023 24.36 -27.50 -12.73
N TRP A 1024 23.08 -27.83 -12.64
CA TRP A 1024 22.55 -29.12 -13.06
C TRP A 1024 22.33 -29.10 -14.58
N GLU A 1025 23.25 -29.73 -15.31
CA GLU A 1025 23.32 -29.77 -16.78
C GLU A 1025 23.11 -31.22 -17.26
N PRO A 1026 21.87 -31.73 -17.22
CA PRO A 1026 21.55 -33.12 -17.52
C PRO A 1026 21.60 -33.44 -19.01
N LYS A 1027 21.80 -34.72 -19.35
CA LYS A 1027 21.64 -35.24 -20.71
C LYS A 1027 20.29 -35.94 -20.87
N TYR A 1028 19.30 -35.22 -21.38
CA TYR A 1028 18.01 -35.75 -21.81
C TYR A 1028 17.76 -35.43 -23.30
N ALA A 1029 16.84 -36.16 -23.94
CA ALA A 1029 16.45 -35.87 -25.32
C ALA A 1029 15.19 -35.01 -25.34
N VAL A 1030 15.12 -34.03 -26.25
CA VAL A 1030 13.94 -33.20 -26.49
C VAL A 1030 13.70 -33.05 -28.00
N GLY A 1031 12.43 -33.15 -28.41
CA GLY A 1031 11.99 -32.97 -29.79
C GLY A 1031 10.78 -32.04 -29.82
N VAL A 1032 10.75 -31.12 -30.78
CA VAL A 1032 9.63 -30.17 -30.94
C VAL A 1032 9.20 -30.11 -32.39
N SER A 1033 7.89 -30.20 -32.64
CA SER A 1033 7.30 -29.99 -33.95
C SER A 1033 6.16 -28.96 -33.89
N VAL A 1034 5.95 -28.25 -34.99
CA VAL A 1034 4.83 -27.30 -35.15
C VAL A 1034 4.00 -27.76 -36.34
N ALA A 1035 2.77 -28.18 -36.07
CA ALA A 1035 1.78 -28.60 -37.06
C ALA A 1035 0.86 -27.43 -37.43
N LYS A 1036 -0.25 -27.70 -38.14
CA LYS A 1036 -1.18 -26.64 -38.58
C LYS A 1036 -2.02 -26.07 -37.43
N ASP A 1037 -2.39 -26.90 -36.46
CA ASP A 1037 -3.35 -26.62 -35.39
C ASP A 1037 -2.82 -26.99 -34.00
N ALA A 1038 -1.55 -27.38 -33.90
CA ALA A 1038 -0.87 -27.64 -32.65
C ALA A 1038 0.64 -27.46 -32.79
N TRP A 1039 1.32 -27.27 -31.67
CA TRP A 1039 2.75 -27.57 -31.55
C TRP A 1039 2.96 -28.59 -30.43
N GLN A 1040 3.98 -29.41 -30.56
CA GLN A 1040 4.18 -30.61 -29.74
C GLN A 1040 5.62 -30.63 -29.21
N ALA A 1041 5.79 -31.09 -27.97
CA ALA A 1041 7.11 -31.32 -27.37
C ALA A 1041 7.18 -32.73 -26.79
N GLU A 1042 8.28 -33.44 -27.04
CA GLU A 1042 8.58 -34.78 -26.53
C GLU A 1042 9.88 -34.76 -25.73
N PHE A 1043 9.92 -35.52 -24.64
CA PHE A 1043 11.08 -35.64 -23.76
C PHE A 1043 11.36 -37.11 -23.44
N ALA A 1044 12.63 -37.48 -23.45
CA ALA A 1044 13.10 -38.71 -22.81
C ALA A 1044 14.11 -38.36 -21.71
N PHE A 1045 13.75 -38.67 -20.47
CA PHE A 1045 14.58 -38.48 -19.28
C PHE A 1045 15.15 -39.83 -18.82
N PRO A 1046 16.41 -40.17 -19.17
CA PRO A 1046 17.08 -41.33 -18.58
C PRO A 1046 17.04 -41.27 -17.06
N TRP A 1047 16.85 -42.41 -16.38
CA TRP A 1047 16.72 -42.42 -14.92
C TRP A 1047 17.93 -41.79 -14.18
N ALA A 1048 19.11 -41.78 -14.80
CA ALA A 1048 20.33 -41.18 -14.27
C ALA A 1048 20.31 -39.64 -14.22
N VAL A 1049 19.38 -38.97 -14.93
CA VAL A 1049 19.23 -37.51 -14.93
C VAL A 1049 18.82 -36.96 -13.55
N PHE A 1050 18.17 -37.79 -12.73
CA PHE A 1050 17.67 -37.41 -11.41
C PHE A 1050 18.71 -37.63 -10.29
N ASP A 1051 19.95 -37.21 -10.53
CA ASP A 1051 21.13 -37.46 -9.67
C ASP A 1051 21.17 -36.66 -8.36
N ARG A 1052 20.50 -35.50 -8.30
CA ARG A 1052 20.31 -34.71 -7.07
C ARG A 1052 19.23 -35.29 -6.13
N SER A 1053 18.57 -36.38 -6.53
CA SER A 1053 17.56 -37.08 -5.74
C SER A 1053 18.11 -38.44 -5.27
N PRO A 1054 18.51 -38.56 -3.99
CA PRO A 1054 19.20 -39.77 -3.50
C PRO A 1054 18.32 -41.03 -3.49
N LEU A 1055 16.99 -40.88 -3.59
CA LEU A 1055 16.03 -41.97 -3.72
C LEU A 1055 14.89 -41.52 -4.64
N LEU A 1056 14.58 -42.32 -5.66
CA LEU A 1056 13.41 -42.12 -6.51
C LEU A 1056 12.22 -42.85 -5.89
N ALA A 1057 11.19 -42.10 -5.52
CA ALA A 1057 9.94 -42.62 -4.96
C ALA A 1057 9.09 -43.31 -6.03
N ALA A 1058 8.15 -44.15 -5.59
CA ALA A 1058 7.14 -44.74 -6.48
C ALA A 1058 6.05 -43.74 -6.90
N ASP A 1059 5.88 -42.67 -6.12
CA ASP A 1059 4.96 -41.55 -6.37
C ASP A 1059 5.78 -40.25 -6.46
N TRP A 1060 5.82 -39.64 -7.63
CA TRP A 1060 6.53 -38.38 -7.87
C TRP A 1060 5.57 -37.21 -7.73
N THR A 1061 6.01 -36.15 -7.07
CA THR A 1061 5.31 -34.87 -7.18
C THR A 1061 5.64 -34.27 -8.55
N PHE A 1062 4.64 -33.83 -9.30
CA PHE A 1062 4.83 -33.41 -10.70
C PHE A 1062 3.86 -32.31 -11.12
N ASN A 1063 4.31 -31.42 -12.00
CA ASN A 1063 3.43 -30.51 -12.72
C ASN A 1063 3.93 -30.25 -14.15
N ALA A 1064 3.00 -29.90 -15.03
CA ALA A 1064 3.29 -29.40 -16.36
C ALA A 1064 2.57 -28.07 -16.54
N LEU A 1065 3.27 -27.08 -17.09
CA LEU A 1065 2.76 -25.74 -17.37
C LEU A 1065 2.96 -25.45 -18.86
N ARG A 1066 1.93 -24.91 -19.53
CA ARG A 1066 2.04 -24.26 -20.83
C ARG A 1066 1.90 -22.75 -20.63
N ASN A 1067 2.94 -21.99 -20.99
CA ASN A 1067 2.88 -20.54 -21.10
C ASN A 1067 2.33 -20.16 -22.49
N CYS A 1068 1.30 -19.32 -22.51
CA CYS A 1068 0.68 -18.80 -23.74
C CYS A 1068 0.70 -17.25 -23.73
N PRO A 1069 1.85 -16.60 -24.00
CA PRO A 1069 1.99 -15.15 -23.87
C PRO A 1069 1.18 -14.36 -24.90
N ALA A 1070 0.67 -14.98 -25.96
CA ALA A 1070 -0.27 -14.35 -26.88
C ALA A 1070 -1.67 -14.16 -26.27
N ARG A 1071 -2.05 -15.03 -25.34
CA ARG A 1071 -3.36 -15.02 -24.64
C ARG A 1071 -3.25 -14.54 -23.19
N ALA A 1072 -2.03 -14.31 -22.70
CA ALA A 1072 -1.73 -14.03 -21.30
C ALA A 1072 -2.23 -15.15 -20.35
N GLU A 1073 -2.13 -16.39 -20.80
CA GLU A 1073 -2.60 -17.57 -20.08
C GLU A 1073 -1.45 -18.49 -19.68
N ASN A 1074 -1.52 -18.99 -18.44
CA ASN A 1074 -0.66 -20.05 -17.93
C ASN A 1074 -1.55 -21.24 -17.55
N ASN A 1075 -1.37 -22.33 -18.28
CA ASN A 1075 -2.20 -23.52 -18.20
C ASN A 1075 -1.43 -24.64 -17.51
N TYR A 1076 -1.90 -25.07 -16.34
CA TYR A 1076 -1.25 -26.09 -15.53
C TYR A 1076 -2.01 -27.41 -15.59
N TRP A 1077 -1.30 -28.53 -15.55
CA TRP A 1077 -1.92 -29.82 -15.27
C TRP A 1077 -2.51 -29.85 -13.86
N ALA A 1078 -1.75 -29.36 -12.87
CA ALA A 1078 -2.21 -29.13 -11.50
C ALA A 1078 -2.20 -27.61 -11.21
N PRO A 1079 -3.35 -26.91 -11.20
CA PRO A 1079 -3.39 -25.46 -11.01
C PRO A 1079 -2.83 -25.06 -9.64
N VAL A 1080 -1.90 -24.11 -9.66
CA VAL A 1080 -1.19 -23.67 -8.45
C VAL A 1080 -1.94 -22.58 -7.67
N HIS A 1081 -2.91 -21.89 -8.29
CA HIS A 1081 -3.69 -20.78 -7.69
C HIS A 1081 -2.85 -19.74 -6.95
N ALA A 1082 -1.63 -19.52 -7.43
CA ALA A 1082 -0.64 -18.64 -6.85
C ALA A 1082 0.03 -17.83 -7.95
N ARG A 1083 0.68 -16.72 -7.58
CA ARG A 1083 1.40 -15.86 -8.54
C ARG A 1083 2.67 -16.50 -9.11
N SER A 1084 3.13 -17.61 -8.55
CA SER A 1084 4.37 -18.29 -8.93
C SER A 1084 4.11 -19.75 -9.30
N ALA A 1085 4.66 -20.20 -10.43
CA ALA A 1085 4.68 -21.62 -10.83
C ALA A 1085 5.47 -22.49 -9.82
N HIS A 1086 6.36 -21.88 -9.04
CA HIS A 1086 7.21 -22.53 -8.04
C HIS A 1086 6.48 -22.82 -6.71
N THR A 1087 5.30 -23.44 -6.78
CA THR A 1087 4.43 -23.75 -5.64
C THR A 1087 4.27 -25.28 -5.51
N PRO A 1088 5.34 -26.02 -5.15
CA PRO A 1088 5.36 -27.49 -5.20
C PRO A 1088 4.35 -28.17 -4.27
N GLU A 1089 3.85 -27.48 -3.24
CA GLU A 1089 2.77 -27.96 -2.38
C GLU A 1089 1.46 -28.16 -3.15
N ARG A 1090 1.29 -27.55 -4.33
CA ARG A 1090 0.10 -27.67 -5.20
C ARG A 1090 0.28 -28.61 -6.39
N PHE A 1091 1.49 -29.13 -6.61
CA PHE A 1091 1.75 -30.04 -7.73
C PHE A 1091 0.93 -31.33 -7.61
N GLY A 1092 0.63 -31.93 -8.76
CA GLY A 1092 -0.04 -33.22 -8.85
C GLY A 1092 0.88 -34.37 -8.46
N THR A 1093 0.46 -35.60 -8.73
CA THR A 1093 1.25 -36.79 -8.41
C THR A 1093 1.25 -37.79 -9.56
N LEU A 1094 2.44 -38.12 -10.07
CA LEU A 1094 2.63 -39.28 -10.94
C LEU A 1094 2.79 -40.51 -10.07
N THR A 1095 1.97 -41.55 -10.28
CA THR A 1095 1.99 -42.77 -9.46
C THR A 1095 2.45 -43.97 -10.27
N GLY A 1096 2.99 -44.98 -9.59
CA GLY A 1096 3.45 -46.21 -10.24
C GLY A 1096 4.73 -46.03 -11.04
N ILE A 1097 5.57 -45.05 -10.69
CA ILE A 1097 6.91 -44.88 -11.25
C ILE A 1097 7.77 -46.08 -10.87
N LEU A 1098 8.64 -46.52 -11.79
CA LEU A 1098 9.62 -47.56 -11.50
C LEU A 1098 10.60 -47.10 -10.42
N ALA A 1099 10.43 -47.60 -9.20
CA ALA A 1099 11.36 -47.39 -8.12
C ALA A 1099 12.74 -47.94 -8.52
N LYS A 1100 13.73 -47.06 -8.61
CA LYS A 1100 15.13 -47.39 -8.90
C LYS A 1100 16.03 -46.61 -7.96
N ALA A 1101 17.07 -47.28 -7.46
CA ALA A 1101 18.17 -46.55 -6.83
C ALA A 1101 18.90 -45.72 -7.91
N PRO A 1102 19.23 -44.45 -7.65
CA PRO A 1102 20.05 -43.67 -8.58
C PRO A 1102 21.37 -44.40 -8.82
N ALA A 1103 21.79 -44.52 -10.09
CA ALA A 1103 23.05 -45.15 -10.43
C ALA A 1103 24.20 -44.35 -9.81
N SER A 1104 25.08 -45.02 -9.06
CA SER A 1104 26.25 -44.39 -8.46
C SER A 1104 27.24 -43.98 -9.56
N ASN A 1105 27.29 -42.70 -9.89
CA ASN A 1105 28.41 -42.11 -10.63
C ASN A 1105 29.62 -42.04 -9.68
N THR A 1106 30.38 -43.13 -9.61
CA THR A 1106 31.80 -43.08 -9.22
C THR A 1106 32.56 -42.83 -10.54
N PRO A 1107 33.59 -41.95 -10.53
CA PRO A 1107 33.93 -41.03 -11.62
C PRO A 1107 34.34 -41.68 -12.93
#